data_AF-A0A518BNX2-F1
#
_entry.id   AF-A0A518BNX2-F1
#
_cell.length_a   1.000
_cell.length_b   1.000
_cell.length_c   1.000
_cell.angle_alpha   90.00
_cell.angle_beta   90.00
_cell.angle_gamma   90.00
#
_symmetry.space_group_name_H-M   'P 1'
#
loop_
_entity.id
_entity.type
_entity.pdbx_description
1 polymer ?
#
loop_
_entity_poly.entity_id
_entity_poly.type
_entity_poly.pdbx_seq_one_letter_code
_entity_poly.pdbx_strand_id
1 'polypeptide(L)'
;MKRRIIKIVGIAAAVLLFTGYFAFSTFVFSPFESDYEFDLATLVPRDVDYFSAKSDLEGEFSSFPKLDFMRRMERSERGQRILASPEWQARAQELGLDQWFTDLEQQLAALPIPVDPLAVVGGREMALAGYATADTFERSEWAAYLRTNWVGKLGVSMLDYPGLLGLDAQGLKVESNEDHTVISGGEIQGSLFVTRVRDVLVVSNASRLVVAARDLNARAGEDSLGQSASFHDNVTTNVRDGDEVKFAIDYADVASRFGWPMDGPNATSPEAPTAFLGRMFQYSLMREMTGLIGFKRGLSIEIEGEFNSDSMTPLQRKVYRQRDADQQAMLDDVARFAPEDVGLFLYGEADLESLLGTYLSSIERAARSNLETEILRPVFGFDGVDAWVEDLATIFDDRFAFFMRENDYATLESDPPSDGLPTMAWTLVLWVENLEKLEAIRGKINGNQARFGIRGAESGSAGVFVNEVDGGNSIFEYWAPLVPGTGHIASASDQDFLIVSNNFRMLGQVLATYYGTQYGQSGERSGRLSDFGPFQGLVNAGLPSATVAVWINPRAIGAGLRAIERQKAEDNAFRDVDWTLERQRIEKSVLKERYPEEVWGALTPGVQEQIDPLVEEEIEVFRRQYRAQRVPALAGYAERMLDSIELIKYGLVQLRLELKDFQLEARLIAPLDD
;
A
#
# COMPACT_ATOMS: atom_id res chain seq x y z
N MET A 1 -65.45 41.39 -24.23
CA MET A 1 -65.48 40.32 -23.19
C MET A 1 -64.14 39.60 -23.00
N LYS A 2 -63.47 39.09 -24.06
CA LYS A 2 -62.20 38.33 -23.95
C LYS A 2 -61.08 38.99 -23.12
N ARG A 3 -60.87 40.31 -23.25
CA ARG A 3 -59.82 41.06 -22.53
C ARG A 3 -60.06 41.17 -21.00
N ARG A 4 -61.32 41.20 -20.54
CA ARG A 4 -61.66 41.25 -19.11
C ARG A 4 -61.49 39.88 -18.45
N ILE A 5 -61.84 38.80 -19.15
CA ILE A 5 -61.66 37.43 -18.67
C ILE A 5 -60.17 37.12 -18.53
N ILE A 6 -59.34 37.44 -19.53
CA ILE A 6 -57.88 37.26 -19.45
C ILE A 6 -57.28 38.06 -18.28
N LYS A 7 -57.78 39.27 -18.02
CA LYS A 7 -57.31 40.09 -16.89
C LYS A 7 -57.72 39.51 -15.54
N ILE A 8 -58.94 38.99 -15.40
CA ILE A 8 -59.42 38.33 -14.17
C ILE A 8 -58.70 37.00 -13.96
N VAL A 9 -58.52 36.20 -14.99
CA VAL A 9 -57.75 34.94 -14.94
C VAL A 9 -56.29 35.23 -14.63
N GLY A 10 -55.69 36.27 -15.22
CA GLY A 10 -54.32 36.68 -14.91
C GLY A 10 -54.14 37.19 -13.48
N ILE A 11 -55.11 37.95 -12.95
CA ILE A 11 -55.12 38.38 -11.54
C ILE A 11 -55.32 37.18 -10.61
N ALA A 12 -56.27 36.29 -10.91
CA ALA A 12 -56.51 35.08 -10.13
C ALA A 12 -55.31 34.15 -10.14
N ALA A 13 -54.65 33.97 -11.29
CA ALA A 13 -53.41 33.23 -11.41
C ALA A 13 -52.27 33.89 -10.64
N ALA A 14 -52.11 35.22 -10.73
CA ALA A 14 -51.11 35.95 -9.96
C ALA A 14 -51.34 35.85 -8.45
N VAL A 15 -52.59 35.94 -8.00
CA VAL A 15 -52.96 35.75 -6.58
C VAL A 15 -52.74 34.31 -6.15
N LEU A 16 -53.10 33.32 -6.97
CA LEU A 16 -52.86 31.90 -6.66
C LEU A 16 -51.36 31.57 -6.63
N LEU A 17 -50.58 32.12 -7.56
CA LEU A 17 -49.12 31.95 -7.58
C LEU A 17 -48.47 32.67 -6.40
N PHE A 18 -48.91 33.88 -6.06
CA PHE A 18 -48.37 34.63 -4.91
C PHE A 18 -48.74 33.98 -3.58
N THR A 19 -50.02 33.63 -3.37
CA THR A 19 -50.48 32.95 -2.16
C THR A 19 -49.90 31.55 -2.07
N GLY A 20 -49.80 30.83 -3.18
CA GLY A 20 -49.16 29.51 -3.25
C GLY A 20 -47.67 29.58 -2.95
N TYR A 21 -46.95 30.55 -3.52
CA TYR A 21 -45.54 30.83 -3.19
C TYR A 21 -45.36 31.19 -1.72
N PHE A 22 -46.19 32.09 -1.19
CA PHE A 22 -46.08 32.52 0.20
C PHE A 22 -46.38 31.38 1.17
N ALA A 23 -47.43 30.60 0.91
CA ALA A 23 -47.74 29.41 1.69
C ALA A 23 -46.60 28.37 1.62
N PHE A 24 -46.09 28.06 0.42
CA PHE A 24 -44.97 27.14 0.25
C PHE A 24 -43.70 27.63 0.96
N SER A 25 -43.36 28.90 0.81
CA SER A 25 -42.17 29.50 1.44
C SER A 25 -42.30 29.59 2.97
N THR A 26 -43.52 29.69 3.50
CA THR A 26 -43.76 29.79 4.95
C THR A 26 -43.79 28.41 5.61
N PHE A 27 -44.37 27.40 4.95
CA PHE A 27 -44.57 26.07 5.52
C PHE A 27 -43.53 25.03 5.10
N VAL A 28 -42.71 25.31 4.07
CA VAL A 28 -41.77 24.32 3.50
C VAL A 28 -40.35 24.90 3.46
N PHE A 29 -40.01 25.69 2.44
CA PHE A 29 -38.76 26.45 2.31
C PHE A 29 -38.87 27.48 1.19
N SER A 30 -38.00 28.49 1.18
CA SER A 30 -37.94 29.46 0.08
C SER A 30 -37.41 28.79 -1.19
N PRO A 31 -38.16 28.73 -2.31
CA PRO A 31 -37.66 28.14 -3.55
C PRO A 31 -36.51 28.95 -4.20
N PHE A 32 -36.21 30.13 -3.66
CA PHE A 32 -35.06 30.96 -4.05
C PHE A 32 -33.93 30.93 -3.01
N GLU A 33 -33.99 30.04 -2.01
CA GLU A 33 -32.88 29.78 -1.10
C GLU A 33 -31.66 29.29 -1.90
N SER A 34 -30.52 29.96 -1.74
CA SER A 34 -29.28 29.56 -2.40
C SER A 34 -28.77 28.23 -1.85
N ASP A 35 -27.96 27.54 -2.64
CA ASP A 35 -27.21 26.39 -2.14
C ASP A 35 -26.22 26.85 -1.05
N TYR A 36 -25.78 25.92 -0.22
CA TYR A 36 -24.73 26.13 0.75
C TYR A 36 -23.40 26.29 0.01
N GLU A 37 -22.74 27.43 0.17
CA GLU A 37 -21.65 27.86 -0.72
C GLU A 37 -20.28 27.31 -0.29
N PHE A 38 -20.19 26.70 0.90
CA PHE A 38 -18.94 26.22 1.51
C PHE A 38 -18.84 24.69 1.50
N ASP A 39 -17.64 24.17 1.78
CA ASP A 39 -17.37 22.74 1.96
C ASP A 39 -18.15 22.16 3.16
N LEU A 40 -18.63 20.91 3.08
CA LEU A 40 -19.37 20.28 4.19
C LEU A 40 -18.57 20.22 5.50
N ALA A 41 -17.23 20.17 5.44
CA ALA A 41 -16.37 20.25 6.62
C ALA A 41 -16.59 21.54 7.44
N THR A 42 -17.16 22.59 6.86
CA THR A 42 -17.48 23.84 7.57
C THR A 42 -18.75 23.76 8.44
N LEU A 43 -19.52 22.67 8.31
CA LEU A 43 -20.66 22.33 9.17
C LEU A 43 -20.31 21.26 10.23
N VAL A 44 -19.04 20.84 10.27
CA VAL A 44 -18.54 19.81 11.19
C VAL A 44 -17.75 20.47 12.31
N PRO A 45 -18.01 20.12 13.59
CA PRO A 45 -17.20 20.61 14.71
C PRO A 45 -15.73 20.27 14.52
N ARG A 46 -14.84 21.15 14.98
CA ARG A 46 -13.39 20.94 14.86
C ARG A 46 -12.88 19.75 15.68
N ASP A 47 -13.56 19.40 16.76
CA ASP A 47 -13.14 18.38 17.74
C ASP A 47 -13.69 16.97 17.47
N VAL A 48 -14.19 16.70 16.27
CA VAL A 48 -14.61 15.34 15.89
C VAL A 48 -13.41 14.39 15.79
N ASP A 49 -13.60 13.15 16.23
CA ASP A 49 -12.53 12.13 16.21
C ASP A 49 -12.32 11.55 14.80
N TYR A 50 -13.36 11.58 13.96
CA TYR A 50 -13.26 11.16 12.57
C TYR A 50 -14.15 11.98 11.66
N PHE A 51 -13.69 12.16 10.42
CA PHE A 51 -14.37 12.80 9.32
C PHE A 51 -13.96 12.13 8.01
N SER A 52 -14.93 11.95 7.11
CA SER A 52 -14.70 11.55 5.73
C SER A 52 -15.72 12.25 4.83
N ALA A 53 -15.30 12.74 3.67
CA ALA A 53 -16.19 13.36 2.69
C ALA A 53 -15.80 13.01 1.26
N LYS A 54 -16.80 12.86 0.39
CA LYS A 54 -16.62 12.64 -1.04
C LYS A 54 -17.57 13.54 -1.82
N SER A 55 -17.02 14.24 -2.80
CA SER A 55 -17.76 14.97 -3.81
C SER A 55 -18.00 14.08 -5.04
N ASP A 56 -19.04 14.41 -5.82
CA ASP A 56 -19.41 13.66 -7.03
C ASP A 56 -19.58 12.16 -6.79
N LEU A 57 -20.28 11.80 -5.71
CA LEU A 57 -20.57 10.41 -5.39
C LEU A 57 -21.42 9.76 -6.48
N GLU A 58 -22.32 10.51 -7.13
CA GLU A 58 -23.11 10.01 -8.27
C GLU A 58 -22.22 9.49 -9.41
N GLY A 59 -21.12 10.18 -9.73
CA GLY A 59 -20.16 9.78 -10.76
C GLY A 59 -19.43 8.47 -10.48
N GLU A 60 -19.31 8.06 -9.21
CA GLU A 60 -18.69 6.79 -8.81
C GLU A 60 -19.60 5.58 -9.07
N PHE A 61 -20.90 5.82 -9.22
CA PHE A 61 -21.88 4.79 -9.47
C PHE A 61 -22.28 4.77 -10.93
N SER A 62 -22.15 3.57 -11.46
CA SER A 62 -22.50 3.26 -12.82
C SER A 62 -24.03 3.08 -12.98
N SER A 63 -24.66 2.69 -11.87
CA SER A 63 -26.08 2.73 -11.52
C SER A 63 -26.14 2.37 -10.04
N PHE A 64 -26.66 3.21 -9.13
CA PHE A 64 -26.64 2.88 -7.70
C PHE A 64 -27.41 1.57 -7.43
N PRO A 65 -26.82 0.59 -6.72
CA PRO A 65 -25.57 0.64 -5.93
C PRO A 65 -24.30 0.06 -6.61
N LYS A 66 -24.31 -0.21 -7.93
CA LYS A 66 -23.16 -0.74 -8.67
C LYS A 66 -22.09 0.32 -8.97
N LEU A 67 -20.96 0.22 -8.27
CA LEU A 67 -19.76 1.03 -8.46
C LEU A 67 -19.17 0.89 -9.88
N ASP A 68 -18.69 1.99 -10.45
CA ASP A 68 -18.06 2.01 -11.77
C ASP A 68 -16.70 1.30 -11.78
N PHE A 69 -15.93 1.38 -10.69
CA PHE A 69 -14.69 0.63 -10.53
C PHE A 69 -14.89 -0.88 -10.75
N MET A 70 -15.95 -1.46 -10.18
CA MET A 70 -16.26 -2.89 -10.36
C MET A 70 -16.56 -3.23 -11.82
N ARG A 71 -17.27 -2.34 -12.53
CA ARG A 71 -17.54 -2.48 -13.97
C ARG A 71 -16.25 -2.42 -14.80
N ARG A 72 -15.28 -1.58 -14.43
CA ARG A 72 -13.96 -1.53 -15.08
C ARG A 72 -13.16 -2.82 -14.84
N MET A 73 -13.14 -3.31 -13.61
CA MET A 73 -12.54 -4.60 -13.27
C MET A 73 -13.15 -5.76 -14.06
N GLU A 74 -14.49 -5.82 -14.18
CA GLU A 74 -15.22 -6.82 -14.97
C GLU A 74 -14.88 -6.77 -16.47
N ARG A 75 -14.42 -5.64 -17.01
CA ARG A 75 -14.09 -5.46 -18.44
C ARG A 75 -12.64 -5.82 -18.76
N SER A 76 -11.73 -5.64 -17.81
CA SER A 76 -10.31 -5.97 -17.99
C SER A 76 -10.03 -7.47 -17.78
N GLU A 77 -9.14 -8.06 -18.57
CA GLU A 77 -8.79 -9.49 -18.43
C GLU A 77 -8.18 -9.80 -17.05
N ARG A 78 -7.28 -8.94 -16.58
CA ARG A 78 -6.65 -9.08 -15.25
C ARG A 78 -7.66 -8.88 -14.12
N GLY A 79 -8.56 -7.90 -14.24
CA GLY A 79 -9.62 -7.69 -13.26
C GLY A 79 -10.56 -8.90 -13.16
N GLN A 80 -10.93 -9.51 -14.29
CA GLN A 80 -11.71 -10.76 -14.28
C GLN A 80 -11.00 -11.90 -13.54
N ARG A 81 -9.68 -12.06 -13.72
CA ARG A 81 -8.91 -13.08 -12.98
C ARG A 81 -8.94 -12.85 -11.46
N ILE A 82 -8.86 -11.59 -11.04
CA ILE A 82 -8.89 -11.21 -9.62
C ILE A 82 -10.30 -11.45 -9.04
N LEU A 83 -11.34 -11.00 -9.73
CA LEU A 83 -12.74 -11.22 -9.31
C LEU A 83 -13.11 -12.71 -9.25
N ALA A 84 -12.50 -13.54 -10.11
CA ALA A 84 -12.66 -14.99 -10.10
C ALA A 84 -11.77 -15.71 -9.06
N SER A 85 -10.88 -15.00 -8.36
CA SER A 85 -9.93 -15.62 -7.43
C SER A 85 -10.62 -16.11 -6.15
N PRO A 86 -10.20 -17.27 -5.59
CA PRO A 86 -10.71 -17.74 -4.31
C PRO A 86 -10.48 -16.75 -3.17
N GLU A 87 -9.38 -15.98 -3.23
CA GLU A 87 -9.03 -14.98 -2.22
C GLU A 87 -10.03 -13.82 -2.21
N TRP A 88 -10.38 -13.29 -3.40
CA TRP A 88 -11.42 -12.27 -3.53
C TRP A 88 -12.78 -12.80 -3.06
N GLN A 89 -13.15 -14.02 -3.47
CA GLN A 89 -14.42 -14.63 -3.06
C GLN A 89 -14.52 -14.81 -1.54
N ALA A 90 -13.44 -15.31 -0.92
CA ALA A 90 -13.38 -15.46 0.52
C ALA A 90 -13.49 -14.10 1.23
N ARG A 91 -12.79 -13.06 0.74
CA ARG A 91 -12.85 -11.72 1.31
C ARG A 91 -14.21 -11.05 1.09
N ALA A 92 -14.81 -11.18 -0.09
CA ALA A 92 -16.14 -10.68 -0.39
C ALA A 92 -17.21 -11.35 0.50
N GLN A 93 -17.05 -12.65 0.76
CA GLN A 93 -17.90 -13.40 1.69
C GLN A 93 -17.69 -12.95 3.15
N GLU A 94 -16.45 -12.78 3.60
CA GLU A 94 -16.12 -12.29 4.95
C GLU A 94 -16.70 -10.90 5.20
N LEU A 95 -16.61 -10.01 4.21
CA LEU A 95 -17.17 -8.67 4.25
C LEU A 95 -18.68 -8.62 3.97
N GLY A 96 -19.29 -9.75 3.58
CA GLY A 96 -20.71 -9.84 3.24
C GLY A 96 -21.14 -8.94 2.07
N LEU A 97 -20.22 -8.61 1.15
CA LEU A 97 -20.48 -7.61 0.09
C LEU A 97 -21.66 -8.01 -0.80
N ASP A 98 -21.71 -9.27 -1.24
CA ASP A 98 -22.77 -9.74 -2.14
C ASP A 98 -24.15 -9.67 -1.48
N GLN A 99 -24.23 -10.06 -0.20
CA GLN A 99 -25.46 -9.98 0.58
C GLN A 99 -25.86 -8.52 0.80
N TRP A 100 -24.90 -7.66 1.14
CA TRP A 100 -25.13 -6.23 1.35
C TRP A 100 -25.66 -5.54 0.09
N PHE A 101 -25.04 -5.76 -1.07
CA PHE A 101 -25.52 -5.22 -2.34
C PHE A 101 -26.92 -5.74 -2.69
N THR A 102 -27.18 -7.03 -2.47
CA THR A 102 -28.48 -7.64 -2.71
C THR A 102 -29.57 -7.05 -1.81
N ASP A 103 -29.29 -6.90 -0.52
CA ASP A 103 -30.22 -6.31 0.45
C ASP A 103 -30.50 -4.84 0.13
N LEU A 104 -29.46 -4.10 -0.27
CA LEU A 104 -29.59 -2.71 -0.69
C LEU A 104 -30.46 -2.59 -1.95
N GLU A 105 -30.24 -3.43 -2.97
CA GLU A 105 -31.08 -3.47 -4.17
C GLU A 105 -32.55 -3.78 -3.85
N GLN A 106 -32.81 -4.73 -2.93
CA GLN A 106 -34.17 -5.05 -2.48
C GLN A 106 -34.84 -3.89 -1.75
N GLN A 107 -34.10 -3.22 -0.85
CA GLN A 107 -34.60 -2.05 -0.12
C GLN A 107 -34.90 -0.89 -1.07
N LEU A 108 -34.03 -0.65 -2.07
CA LEU A 108 -34.25 0.37 -3.09
C LEU A 108 -35.46 0.07 -3.97
N ALA A 109 -35.68 -1.20 -4.34
CA ALA A 109 -36.84 -1.63 -5.11
C ALA A 109 -38.16 -1.51 -4.34
N ALA A 110 -38.10 -1.54 -3.00
CA ALA A 110 -39.26 -1.37 -2.12
C ALA A 110 -39.68 0.10 -1.91
N LEU A 111 -38.88 1.07 -2.36
CA LEU A 111 -39.20 2.49 -2.20
C LEU A 111 -40.44 2.88 -3.02
N PRO A 112 -41.37 3.68 -2.45
CA PRO A 112 -42.63 4.04 -3.09
C PRO A 112 -42.48 4.98 -4.30
N ILE A 113 -41.30 5.56 -4.51
CA ILE A 113 -41.00 6.43 -5.64
C ILE A 113 -39.74 5.90 -6.35
N PRO A 114 -39.80 5.59 -7.66
CA PRO A 114 -38.64 5.12 -8.42
C PRO A 114 -37.74 6.32 -8.77
N VAL A 115 -36.99 6.81 -7.78
CA VAL A 115 -35.95 7.83 -7.97
C VAL A 115 -34.64 7.23 -7.52
N ASP A 116 -33.57 7.50 -8.28
CA ASP A 116 -32.21 7.24 -7.83
C ASP A 116 -31.95 8.05 -6.54
N PRO A 117 -31.66 7.41 -5.40
CA PRO A 117 -31.42 8.11 -4.15
C PRO A 117 -30.28 9.13 -4.27
N LEU A 118 -29.21 8.81 -5.00
CA LEU A 118 -28.06 9.70 -5.15
C LEU A 118 -28.42 10.97 -5.93
N ALA A 119 -29.35 10.87 -6.89
CA ALA A 119 -29.86 12.04 -7.61
C ALA A 119 -30.67 12.99 -6.69
N VAL A 120 -31.17 12.50 -5.54
CA VAL A 120 -31.97 13.27 -4.58
C VAL A 120 -31.14 13.77 -3.39
N VAL A 121 -30.31 12.90 -2.82
CA VAL A 121 -29.56 13.10 -1.57
C VAL A 121 -28.19 12.42 -1.65
N GLY A 122 -27.13 13.14 -1.32
CA GLY A 122 -25.78 12.60 -1.16
C GLY A 122 -24.97 12.44 -2.45
N GLY A 123 -25.61 12.40 -3.63
CA GLY A 123 -24.89 12.21 -4.90
C GLY A 123 -23.94 13.35 -5.27
N ARG A 124 -24.32 14.61 -4.99
CA ARG A 124 -23.43 15.77 -5.23
C ARG A 124 -22.24 15.80 -4.27
N GLU A 125 -22.50 15.54 -2.99
CA GLU A 125 -21.50 15.51 -1.93
C GLU A 125 -22.09 14.84 -0.69
N MET A 126 -21.27 14.04 -0.03
CA MET A 126 -21.59 13.39 1.23
C MET A 126 -20.40 13.52 2.18
N ALA A 127 -20.66 13.82 3.44
CA ALA A 127 -19.69 13.73 4.51
C ALA A 127 -20.24 12.92 5.68
N LEU A 128 -19.32 12.28 6.42
CA LEU A 128 -19.57 11.52 7.62
C LEU A 128 -18.61 12.00 8.68
N ALA A 129 -19.11 12.39 9.84
CA ALA A 129 -18.30 12.86 10.96
C ALA A 129 -18.80 12.29 12.27
N GLY A 130 -17.95 12.20 13.28
CA GLY A 130 -18.41 11.71 14.57
C GLY A 130 -17.35 11.64 15.65
N TYR A 131 -17.78 11.14 16.80
CA TYR A 131 -16.96 10.90 17.96
C TYR A 131 -16.97 9.41 18.25
N ALA A 132 -15.79 8.81 18.38
CA ALA A 132 -15.63 7.43 18.80
C ALA A 132 -16.04 7.34 20.28
N THR A 133 -17.31 7.08 20.57
CA THR A 133 -17.81 6.94 21.97
C THR A 133 -17.99 5.49 22.38
N ALA A 134 -17.93 4.56 21.44
CA ALA A 134 -18.15 3.13 21.65
C ALA A 134 -17.10 2.26 20.93
N ASP A 135 -17.28 0.94 21.01
CA ASP A 135 -16.41 -0.09 20.43
C ASP A 135 -16.59 -0.27 18.91
N THR A 136 -17.68 0.23 18.35
CA THR A 136 -17.94 0.19 16.91
C THR A 136 -18.48 1.53 16.40
N PHE A 137 -18.42 1.70 15.09
CA PHE A 137 -18.94 2.89 14.42
C PHE A 137 -20.46 3.06 14.62
N GLU A 138 -21.24 1.97 14.53
CA GLU A 138 -22.70 2.01 14.61
C GLU A 138 -23.21 2.44 16.00
N ARG A 139 -22.44 2.12 17.03
CA ARG A 139 -22.72 2.47 18.43
C ARG A 139 -22.11 3.80 18.86
N SER A 140 -21.17 4.30 18.08
CA SER A 140 -20.54 5.60 18.29
C SER A 140 -21.43 6.72 17.81
N GLU A 141 -21.10 7.95 18.17
CA GLU A 141 -21.88 9.10 17.74
C GLU A 141 -21.43 9.56 16.36
N TRP A 142 -22.35 9.60 15.40
CA TRP A 142 -22.06 9.96 14.02
C TRP A 142 -23.14 10.87 13.44
N ALA A 143 -22.74 11.67 12.47
CA ALA A 143 -23.60 12.47 11.63
C ALA A 143 -23.20 12.32 10.15
N ALA A 144 -24.20 12.09 9.31
CA ALA A 144 -24.09 12.15 7.86
C ALA A 144 -24.61 13.50 7.36
N TYR A 145 -23.81 14.16 6.55
CA TYR A 145 -24.09 15.46 5.91
C TYR A 145 -24.24 15.21 4.42
N LEU A 146 -25.41 15.48 3.87
CA LEU A 146 -25.79 15.04 2.53
C LEU A 146 -26.29 16.23 1.73
N ARG A 147 -25.67 16.52 0.59
CA ARG A 147 -26.19 17.52 -0.34
C ARG A 147 -27.47 17.02 -0.99
N THR A 148 -28.50 17.86 -1.04
CA THR A 148 -29.83 17.51 -1.53
C THR A 148 -30.30 18.42 -2.65
N ASN A 149 -31.09 17.88 -3.57
CA ASN A 149 -31.81 18.68 -4.55
C ASN A 149 -33.14 19.21 -3.98
N TRP A 150 -33.94 19.88 -4.79
CA TRP A 150 -35.23 20.43 -4.35
C TRP A 150 -36.24 19.37 -3.85
N VAL A 151 -36.18 18.14 -4.38
CA VAL A 151 -37.01 17.01 -3.94
C VAL A 151 -36.57 16.54 -2.57
N GLY A 152 -35.26 16.46 -2.33
CA GLY A 152 -34.70 16.13 -1.01
C GLY A 152 -35.06 17.19 0.04
N LYS A 153 -34.90 18.49 -0.29
CA LYS A 153 -35.35 19.60 0.56
C LYS A 153 -36.83 19.46 0.95
N LEU A 154 -37.68 19.12 -0.03
CA LEU A 154 -39.13 18.91 0.19
C LEU A 154 -39.39 17.71 1.10
N GLY A 155 -38.71 16.58 0.88
CA GLY A 155 -38.85 15.38 1.69
C GLY A 155 -38.54 15.62 3.16
N VAL A 156 -37.47 16.37 3.45
CA VAL A 156 -37.10 16.74 4.84
C VAL A 156 -38.13 17.68 5.46
N SER A 157 -38.57 18.72 4.74
CA SER A 157 -39.64 19.61 5.22
C SER A 157 -40.97 18.89 5.44
N MET A 158 -41.24 17.78 4.73
CA MET A 158 -42.45 16.98 4.95
C MET A 158 -42.40 16.13 6.22
N LEU A 159 -41.24 15.96 6.86
CA LEU A 159 -41.13 15.25 8.15
C LEU A 159 -41.91 15.97 9.26
N ASP A 160 -42.08 17.29 9.18
CA ASP A 160 -42.93 18.07 10.10
C ASP A 160 -44.43 17.75 9.95
N TYR A 161 -44.79 16.99 8.92
CA TYR A 161 -46.16 16.57 8.62
C TYR A 161 -46.24 15.04 8.45
N PRO A 162 -45.95 14.24 9.49
CA PRO A 162 -45.78 12.78 9.38
C PRO A 162 -47.00 12.04 8.82
N GLY A 163 -48.21 12.58 9.06
CA GLY A 163 -49.45 12.04 8.50
C GLY A 163 -49.58 12.13 6.97
N LEU A 164 -48.85 13.05 6.32
CA LEU A 164 -48.81 13.14 4.85
C LEU A 164 -47.90 12.09 4.22
N LEU A 165 -46.87 11.66 4.95
CA LEU A 165 -45.89 10.65 4.53
C LEU A 165 -46.30 9.22 4.93
N GLY A 166 -47.34 9.08 5.77
CA GLY A 166 -47.79 7.77 6.26
C GLY A 166 -46.77 7.08 7.16
N LEU A 167 -45.88 7.84 7.81
CA LEU A 167 -44.78 7.29 8.62
C LEU A 167 -45.30 6.50 9.83
N ASP A 168 -46.41 6.95 10.44
CA ASP A 168 -47.06 6.24 11.54
C ASP A 168 -47.51 4.82 11.14
N ALA A 169 -47.97 4.65 9.89
CA ALA A 169 -48.40 3.35 9.37
C ALA A 169 -47.22 2.39 9.13
N GLN A 170 -45.99 2.93 9.03
CA GLN A 170 -44.73 2.18 8.94
C GLN A 170 -44.11 1.93 10.33
N GLY A 171 -44.80 2.33 11.41
CA GLY A 171 -44.31 2.18 12.78
C GLY A 171 -43.26 3.21 13.20
N LEU A 172 -43.06 4.27 12.40
CA LEU A 172 -42.13 5.36 12.68
C LEU A 172 -42.84 6.47 13.44
N LYS A 173 -42.20 6.98 14.49
CA LYS A 173 -42.64 8.11 15.30
C LYS A 173 -41.74 9.31 15.02
N VAL A 174 -42.36 10.45 14.71
CA VAL A 174 -41.68 11.70 14.40
C VAL A 174 -42.05 12.78 15.41
N GLU A 175 -41.05 13.41 16.02
CA GLU A 175 -41.20 14.54 16.95
C GLU A 175 -40.37 15.74 16.46
N SER A 176 -41.02 16.85 16.11
CA SER A 176 -40.30 18.07 15.69
C SER A 176 -40.04 18.99 16.87
N ASN A 177 -38.77 19.38 17.06
CA ASN A 177 -38.30 20.43 17.96
C ASN A 177 -37.96 21.71 17.17
N GLU A 178 -37.66 22.83 17.85
CA GLU A 178 -37.27 24.08 17.16
C GLU A 178 -36.01 23.92 16.27
N ASP A 179 -35.07 23.07 16.68
CA ASP A 179 -33.77 22.92 16.01
C ASP A 179 -33.64 21.68 15.11
N HIS A 180 -34.42 20.64 15.34
CA HIS A 180 -34.31 19.37 14.62
C HIS A 180 -35.55 18.50 14.79
N THR A 181 -35.70 17.52 13.91
CA THR A 181 -36.74 16.50 13.96
C THR A 181 -36.15 15.20 14.48
N VAL A 182 -36.84 14.54 15.40
CA VAL A 182 -36.46 13.24 15.97
C VAL A 182 -37.31 12.15 15.33
N ILE A 183 -36.67 11.13 14.78
CA ILE A 183 -37.31 9.95 14.18
C ILE A 183 -36.94 8.73 15.03
N SER A 184 -37.92 7.94 15.44
CA SER A 184 -37.71 6.72 16.24
C SER A 184 -38.75 5.64 15.90
N GLY A 185 -38.51 4.39 16.31
CA GLY A 185 -39.42 3.26 16.06
C GLY A 185 -39.15 2.50 14.76
N GLY A 186 -40.03 1.56 14.42
CA GLY A 186 -39.83 0.63 13.30
C GLY A 186 -38.58 -0.25 13.49
N GLU A 187 -37.73 -0.28 12.47
CA GLU A 187 -36.44 -0.99 12.47
C GLU A 187 -35.25 -0.10 12.88
N ILE A 188 -35.49 1.19 13.22
CA ILE A 188 -34.43 2.13 13.60
C ILE A 188 -33.91 1.78 15.00
N GLN A 189 -32.59 1.55 15.10
CA GLN A 189 -31.92 1.40 16.39
C GLN A 189 -31.77 2.76 17.08
N GLY A 190 -32.61 3.01 18.08
CA GLY A 190 -32.56 4.25 18.87
C GLY A 190 -33.35 5.40 18.23
N SER A 191 -32.81 6.62 18.31
CA SER A 191 -33.41 7.83 17.74
C SER A 191 -32.45 8.48 16.75
N LEU A 192 -32.98 8.90 15.60
CA LEU A 192 -32.25 9.70 14.62
C LEU A 192 -32.70 11.15 14.70
N PHE A 193 -31.73 12.05 14.72
CA PHE A 193 -31.89 13.49 14.72
C PHE A 193 -31.64 14.00 13.31
N VAL A 194 -32.59 14.74 12.77
CA VAL A 194 -32.58 15.23 11.39
C VAL A 194 -32.73 16.74 11.39
N THR A 195 -31.88 17.44 10.65
CA THR A 195 -32.08 18.87 10.37
C THR A 195 -31.66 19.21 8.95
N ARG A 196 -31.97 20.44 8.52
CA ARG A 196 -31.59 20.97 7.22
C ARG A 196 -30.90 22.32 7.36
N VAL A 197 -29.76 22.46 6.70
CA VAL A 197 -29.03 23.72 6.52
C VAL A 197 -28.98 24.01 5.02
N ARG A 198 -29.87 24.88 4.53
CA ARG A 198 -30.05 25.14 3.08
C ARG A 198 -30.29 23.86 2.28
N ASP A 199 -29.37 23.46 1.41
CA ASP A 199 -29.40 22.21 0.64
C ASP A 199 -28.70 21.03 1.32
N VAL A 200 -28.17 21.21 2.53
CA VAL A 200 -27.52 20.14 3.29
C VAL A 200 -28.53 19.51 4.27
N LEU A 201 -28.77 18.22 4.11
CA LEU A 201 -29.46 17.38 5.08
C LEU A 201 -28.44 16.83 6.07
N VAL A 202 -28.67 17.01 7.37
CA VAL A 202 -27.84 16.42 8.43
C VAL A 202 -28.67 15.39 9.17
N VAL A 203 -28.22 14.14 9.16
CA VAL A 203 -28.83 13.00 9.87
C VAL A 203 -27.81 12.47 10.86
N SER A 204 -28.20 12.29 12.11
CA SER A 204 -27.29 11.88 13.18
C SER A 204 -27.97 10.95 14.17
N ASN A 205 -27.22 10.06 14.81
CA ASN A 205 -27.71 9.33 15.99
C ASN A 205 -27.47 10.11 17.31
N ALA A 206 -26.85 11.29 17.23
CA ALA A 206 -26.57 12.19 18.36
C ALA A 206 -27.06 13.62 18.09
N SER A 207 -27.88 14.16 18.99
CA SER A 207 -28.45 15.51 18.84
C SER A 207 -27.38 16.61 18.78
N ARG A 208 -26.26 16.45 19.51
CA ARG A 208 -25.20 17.47 19.57
C ARG A 208 -24.59 17.80 18.21
N LEU A 209 -24.42 16.82 17.32
CA LEU A 209 -23.84 17.04 15.99
C LEU A 209 -24.78 17.84 15.08
N VAL A 210 -26.10 17.61 15.21
CA VAL A 210 -27.14 18.32 14.45
C VAL A 210 -27.26 19.77 14.90
N VAL A 211 -27.24 19.99 16.22
CA VAL A 211 -27.25 21.34 16.80
C VAL A 211 -25.98 22.10 16.41
N ALA A 212 -24.81 21.45 16.52
CA ALA A 212 -23.54 22.06 16.15
C ALA A 212 -23.48 22.48 14.67
N ALA A 213 -24.05 21.70 13.75
CA ALA A 213 -24.14 22.07 12.34
C ALA A 213 -24.92 23.38 12.11
N ARG A 214 -26.02 23.60 12.85
CA ARG A 214 -26.81 24.84 12.77
C ARG A 214 -26.05 26.02 13.38
N ASP A 215 -25.38 25.81 14.51
CA ASP A 215 -24.57 26.82 15.18
C ASP A 215 -23.39 27.26 14.31
N LEU A 216 -22.68 26.31 13.69
CA LEU A 216 -21.58 26.58 12.77
C LEU A 216 -22.07 27.37 11.55
N ASN A 217 -23.21 27.00 10.97
CA ASN A 217 -23.82 27.80 9.90
C ASN A 217 -24.14 29.23 10.34
N ALA A 218 -24.65 29.42 11.56
CA ALA A 218 -24.95 30.75 12.10
C ALA A 218 -23.68 31.61 12.31
N ARG A 219 -22.53 30.97 12.54
CA ARG A 219 -21.20 31.60 12.67
C ARG A 219 -20.36 31.54 11.39
N ALA A 220 -20.97 31.23 10.25
CA ALA A 220 -20.29 31.11 8.95
C ALA A 220 -19.08 30.13 8.97
N GLY A 221 -19.16 29.06 9.76
CA GLY A 221 -18.14 28.03 9.86
C GLY A 221 -16.96 28.37 10.78
N GLU A 222 -17.01 29.46 11.54
CA GLU A 222 -16.01 29.75 12.59
C GLU A 222 -15.92 28.56 13.58
N ASP A 223 -14.70 28.12 13.88
CA ASP A 223 -14.38 26.92 14.69
C ASP A 223 -14.81 25.56 14.10
N SER A 224 -15.09 25.49 12.79
CA SER A 224 -15.33 24.22 12.10
C SER A 224 -14.04 23.47 11.74
N LEU A 225 -14.16 22.17 11.46
CA LEU A 225 -13.08 21.35 10.91
C LEU A 225 -12.53 21.95 9.62
N GLY A 226 -13.41 22.40 8.72
CA GLY A 226 -13.03 23.00 7.43
C GLY A 226 -12.22 24.30 7.53
N GLN A 227 -12.22 24.96 8.69
CA GLN A 227 -11.42 26.16 8.98
C GLN A 227 -10.19 25.87 9.87
N SER A 228 -9.98 24.61 10.27
CA SER A 228 -8.76 24.24 11.00
C SER A 228 -7.55 24.29 10.08
N ALA A 229 -6.41 24.77 10.57
CA ALA A 229 -5.20 24.93 9.74
C ALA A 229 -4.75 23.58 9.14
N SER A 230 -4.69 22.52 9.96
CA SER A 230 -4.27 21.17 9.54
C SER A 230 -5.17 20.54 8.49
N PHE A 231 -6.45 20.88 8.43
CA PHE A 231 -7.35 20.42 7.39
C PHE A 231 -7.35 21.36 6.18
N HIS A 232 -7.43 22.66 6.41
CA HIS A 232 -7.54 23.66 5.34
C HIS A 232 -6.32 23.63 4.43
N ASP A 233 -5.12 23.72 5.02
CA ASP A 233 -3.86 23.86 4.29
C ASP A 233 -3.58 22.62 3.42
N ASN A 234 -3.93 21.43 3.92
CA ASN A 234 -3.59 20.14 3.30
C ASN A 234 -4.69 19.61 2.36
N VAL A 235 -5.96 19.83 2.70
CA VAL A 235 -7.11 19.26 1.99
C VAL A 235 -7.76 20.29 1.06
N THR A 236 -7.89 21.55 1.48
CA THR A 236 -8.77 22.53 0.82
C THR A 236 -8.06 23.45 -0.18
N THR A 237 -6.79 23.80 0.05
CA THR A 237 -6.09 24.85 -0.71
C THR A 237 -5.67 24.49 -2.14
N ASN A 238 -5.56 23.20 -2.45
CA ASN A 238 -5.05 22.76 -3.75
C ASN A 238 -6.20 22.62 -4.77
N VAL A 239 -6.05 23.27 -5.94
CA VAL A 239 -6.97 23.12 -7.08
C VAL A 239 -6.87 21.68 -7.57
N ARG A 240 -7.93 20.89 -7.35
CA ARG A 240 -7.98 19.44 -7.60
C ARG A 240 -9.21 19.05 -8.42
N ASP A 241 -9.20 17.82 -8.92
CA ASP A 241 -10.22 17.29 -9.85
C ASP A 241 -11.58 17.05 -9.17
N GLY A 242 -11.66 17.07 -7.84
CA GLY A 242 -12.89 16.97 -7.05
C GLY A 242 -13.39 15.53 -6.84
N ASP A 243 -12.55 14.54 -7.17
CA ASP A 243 -12.87 13.11 -7.14
C ASP A 243 -12.27 12.39 -5.92
N GLU A 244 -11.66 13.14 -5.01
CA GLU A 244 -10.94 12.58 -3.87
C GLU A 244 -11.85 12.42 -2.64
N VAL A 245 -11.65 11.34 -1.89
CA VAL A 245 -12.17 11.18 -0.53
C VAL A 245 -11.28 11.98 0.41
N LYS A 246 -11.84 13.02 1.03
CA LYS A 246 -11.22 13.82 2.09
C LYS A 246 -11.40 13.12 3.42
N PHE A 247 -10.40 13.11 4.29
CA PHE A 247 -10.57 12.56 5.63
C PHE A 247 -9.76 13.31 6.69
N ALA A 248 -10.22 13.21 7.94
CA ALA A 248 -9.50 13.60 9.14
C ALA A 248 -9.79 12.58 10.25
N ILE A 249 -8.78 12.13 10.98
CA ILE A 249 -8.90 11.08 11.99
C ILE A 249 -7.96 11.41 13.16
N ASP A 250 -8.49 11.48 14.38
CA ASP A 250 -7.71 11.30 15.60
C ASP A 250 -7.43 9.79 15.73
N TYR A 251 -6.29 9.37 15.19
CA TYR A 251 -5.96 7.96 15.08
C TYR A 251 -5.80 7.32 16.46
N ALA A 252 -5.22 8.03 17.42
CA ALA A 252 -5.02 7.50 18.76
C ALA A 252 -6.34 7.19 19.47
N ASP A 253 -7.30 8.12 19.42
CA ASP A 253 -8.61 7.94 20.04
C ASP A 253 -9.47 6.93 19.29
N VAL A 254 -9.51 6.98 17.95
CA VAL A 254 -10.27 6.03 17.14
C VAL A 254 -9.73 4.61 17.30
N ALA A 255 -8.40 4.43 17.20
CA ALA A 255 -7.81 3.10 17.27
C ALA A 255 -7.96 2.46 18.65
N SER A 256 -7.78 3.24 19.72
CA SER A 256 -7.94 2.73 21.09
C SER A 256 -9.38 2.27 21.39
N ARG A 257 -10.38 2.92 20.80
CA ARG A 257 -11.80 2.64 21.06
C ARG A 257 -12.38 1.57 20.16
N PHE A 258 -12.08 1.61 18.87
CA PHE A 258 -12.54 0.61 17.90
C PHE A 258 -11.69 -0.66 17.90
N GLY A 259 -10.63 -0.71 18.72
CA GLY A 259 -9.71 -1.84 18.78
C GLY A 259 -8.90 -2.01 17.50
N TRP A 260 -8.57 -0.90 16.81
CA TRP A 260 -7.67 -0.97 15.67
C TRP A 260 -6.24 -1.29 16.13
N PRO A 261 -5.41 -1.92 15.28
CA PRO A 261 -4.06 -2.30 15.67
C PRO A 261 -3.20 -1.07 16.00
N MET A 262 -2.68 -0.99 17.22
CA MET A 262 -1.74 0.06 17.65
C MET A 262 -0.27 -0.41 17.71
N ASP A 263 -0.06 -1.73 17.85
CA ASP A 263 1.27 -2.31 18.08
C ASP A 263 1.94 -2.80 16.78
N GLY A 264 1.39 -2.44 15.62
CA GLY A 264 1.95 -2.77 14.32
C GLY A 264 2.88 -1.69 13.78
N PRO A 265 3.90 -2.02 12.98
CA PRO A 265 4.49 -3.34 12.78
C PRO A 265 5.18 -3.91 14.05
N ASN A 266 5.27 -5.24 14.16
CA ASN A 266 5.80 -5.88 15.38
C ASN A 266 7.34 -5.83 15.46
N ALA A 267 7.86 -4.95 16.33
CA ALA A 267 9.29 -4.76 16.61
C ALA A 267 10.03 -6.00 17.16
N THR A 268 9.28 -6.99 17.66
CA THR A 268 9.79 -8.24 18.25
C THR A 268 9.57 -9.46 17.35
N SER A 269 9.17 -9.25 16.09
CA SER A 269 9.01 -10.34 15.14
C SER A 269 10.28 -11.19 15.02
N PRO A 270 10.17 -12.53 14.91
CA PRO A 270 11.31 -13.38 14.58
C PRO A 270 11.83 -13.12 13.15
N GLU A 271 11.01 -12.51 12.30
CA GLU A 271 11.39 -12.10 10.95
C GLU A 271 12.08 -10.74 10.99
N ALA A 272 13.35 -10.72 10.55
CA ALA A 272 14.19 -9.52 10.62
C ALA A 272 13.59 -8.29 9.92
N PRO A 273 12.99 -8.36 8.70
CA PRO A 273 12.36 -7.20 8.06
C PRO A 273 11.20 -6.63 8.88
N THR A 274 10.34 -7.50 9.42
CA THR A 274 9.19 -7.10 10.24
C THR A 274 9.64 -6.46 11.56
N ALA A 275 10.65 -7.03 12.22
CA ALA A 275 11.24 -6.46 13.42
C ALA A 275 11.94 -5.12 13.15
N PHE A 276 12.67 -5.02 12.03
CA PHE A 276 13.32 -3.78 11.60
C PHE A 276 12.28 -2.67 11.40
N LEU A 277 11.24 -2.92 10.58
CA LEU A 277 10.17 -1.95 10.36
C LEU A 277 9.46 -1.55 11.66
N GLY A 278 9.17 -2.50 12.54
CA GLY A 278 8.52 -2.23 13.82
C GLY A 278 9.38 -1.44 14.81
N ARG A 279 10.71 -1.44 14.66
CA ARG A 279 11.61 -0.58 15.44
C ARG A 279 11.74 0.82 14.85
N MET A 280 11.65 0.92 13.53
CA MET A 280 11.68 2.20 12.81
C MET A 280 10.36 2.96 12.94
N PHE A 281 9.22 2.26 13.00
CA PHE A 281 7.89 2.86 12.99
C PHE A 281 6.89 1.99 13.77
N GLN A 282 5.93 2.62 14.47
CA GLN A 282 4.80 1.95 15.10
C GLN A 282 3.54 2.81 14.97
N TYR A 283 2.38 2.18 14.77
CA TYR A 283 1.08 2.85 14.67
C TYR A 283 0.73 3.63 15.94
N SER A 284 1.19 3.18 17.10
CA SER A 284 1.07 3.88 18.38
C SER A 284 1.72 5.27 18.42
N LEU A 285 2.60 5.58 17.47
CA LEU A 285 3.18 6.91 17.32
C LEU A 285 2.22 7.89 16.64
N MET A 286 1.25 7.42 15.84
CA MET A 286 0.32 8.29 15.14
C MET A 286 -0.69 8.89 16.14
N ARG A 287 -0.85 10.21 16.07
CA ARG A 287 -1.82 10.98 16.87
C ARG A 287 -3.02 11.34 16.01
N GLU A 288 -2.80 12.15 14.99
CA GLU A 288 -3.82 12.65 14.07
C GLU A 288 -3.36 12.40 12.62
N MET A 289 -4.32 12.23 11.72
CA MET A 289 -4.08 12.12 10.27
C MET A 289 -5.15 12.88 9.51
N THR A 290 -4.75 13.66 8.52
CA THR A 290 -5.63 14.29 7.54
C THR A 290 -5.13 14.00 6.14
N GLY A 291 -6.03 13.90 5.19
CA GLY A 291 -5.58 13.53 3.84
C GLY A 291 -6.66 13.30 2.83
N LEU A 292 -6.21 12.77 1.70
CA LEU A 292 -6.96 12.54 0.49
C LEU A 292 -6.68 11.16 -0.07
N ILE A 293 -7.73 10.54 -0.58
CA ILE A 293 -7.63 9.27 -1.31
C ILE A 293 -8.41 9.40 -2.62
N GLY A 294 -7.73 9.30 -3.76
CA GLY A 294 -8.30 9.35 -5.10
C GLY A 294 -8.19 8.03 -5.85
N PHE A 295 -9.17 7.73 -6.71
CA PHE A 295 -9.27 6.44 -7.43
C PHE A 295 -9.33 6.57 -8.98
N LYS A 296 -9.33 7.80 -9.52
CA LYS A 296 -9.61 8.09 -10.93
C LYS A 296 -8.67 7.41 -11.93
N ARG A 297 -7.35 7.49 -11.69
CA ARG A 297 -6.29 6.97 -12.58
C ARG A 297 -5.53 5.78 -11.98
N GLY A 298 -6.15 5.13 -10.99
CA GLY A 298 -5.48 4.27 -10.01
C GLY A 298 -5.57 4.90 -8.62
N LEU A 299 -4.69 4.50 -7.70
CA LEU A 299 -4.72 4.94 -6.30
C LEU A 299 -3.82 6.16 -6.12
N SER A 300 -4.37 7.26 -5.61
CA SER A 300 -3.61 8.41 -5.11
C SER A 300 -3.90 8.57 -3.64
N ILE A 301 -2.87 8.64 -2.81
CA ILE A 301 -2.96 8.85 -1.36
C ILE A 301 -2.06 10.02 -1.02
N GLU A 302 -2.60 11.02 -0.34
CA GLU A 302 -1.86 12.14 0.22
C GLU A 302 -2.27 12.25 1.69
N ILE A 303 -1.36 11.99 2.61
CA ILE A 303 -1.62 12.00 4.05
C ILE A 303 -0.61 12.92 4.71
N GLU A 304 -1.10 13.81 5.55
CA GLU A 304 -0.31 14.46 6.58
C GLU A 304 -0.77 13.95 7.93
N GLY A 305 0.16 13.71 8.83
CA GLY A 305 -0.19 13.30 10.17
C GLY A 305 0.77 13.81 11.21
N GLU A 306 0.32 13.79 12.44
CA GLU A 306 1.10 14.20 13.59
C GLU A 306 1.50 12.99 14.43
N PHE A 307 2.72 13.02 14.95
CA PHE A 307 3.24 12.02 15.86
C PHE A 307 3.11 12.45 17.32
N ASN A 308 2.91 11.46 18.18
CA ASN A 308 3.19 11.56 19.60
C ASN A 308 4.70 11.45 19.86
N SER A 309 5.40 12.57 19.73
CA SER A 309 6.87 12.64 19.87
C SER A 309 7.42 12.21 21.25
N ASP A 310 6.58 12.24 22.29
CA ASP A 310 6.95 11.78 23.65
C ASP A 310 7.08 10.25 23.70
N SER A 311 6.30 9.54 22.90
CA SER A 311 6.32 8.07 22.77
C SER A 311 7.45 7.55 21.88
N MET A 312 8.13 8.43 21.13
CA MET A 312 9.23 8.02 20.25
C MET A 312 10.45 7.53 21.04
N THR A 313 11.07 6.46 20.54
CA THR A 313 12.36 5.97 21.02
C THR A 313 13.50 6.94 20.62
N PRO A 314 14.66 6.90 21.31
CA PRO A 314 15.83 7.71 20.92
C PRO A 314 16.28 7.46 19.48
N LEU A 315 16.18 6.21 19.01
CA LEU A 315 16.46 5.81 17.63
C LEU A 315 15.53 6.52 16.65
N GLN A 316 14.22 6.42 16.86
CA GLN A 316 13.21 7.08 16.02
C GLN A 316 13.43 8.59 15.96
N ARG A 317 13.71 9.22 17.11
CA ARG A 317 14.03 10.66 17.14
C ARG A 317 15.31 11.02 16.37
N LYS A 318 16.31 10.13 16.29
CA LYS A 318 17.52 10.35 15.50
C LYS A 318 17.20 10.26 14.01
N VAL A 319 16.48 9.22 13.60
CA VAL A 319 16.09 8.99 12.20
C VAL A 319 15.16 10.10 11.69
N TYR A 320 14.19 10.54 12.48
CA TYR A 320 13.17 11.52 12.04
C TYR A 320 13.67 12.97 12.11
N ARG A 321 14.91 13.21 12.53
CA ARG A 321 15.55 14.54 12.50
C ARG A 321 16.38 14.78 11.25
N GLN A 322 16.51 13.76 10.42
CA GLN A 322 17.43 13.77 9.33
C GLN A 322 17.01 14.72 8.22
N ARG A 323 17.98 15.04 7.37
CA ARG A 323 17.77 15.89 6.22
C ARG A 323 16.90 15.14 5.22
N ASP A 324 15.99 15.86 4.59
CA ASP A 324 15.23 15.34 3.45
C ASP A 324 15.99 15.58 2.16
N ALA A 325 15.83 14.65 1.22
CA ALA A 325 16.30 14.85 -0.13
C ALA A 325 15.37 15.78 -0.90
N ASP A 326 15.95 16.78 -1.55
CA ASP A 326 15.24 17.59 -2.54
C ASP A 326 14.88 16.72 -3.75
N GLN A 327 13.67 16.93 -4.27
CA GLN A 327 13.18 16.31 -5.48
C GLN A 327 14.17 16.43 -6.65
N GLN A 328 14.82 17.60 -6.79
CA GLN A 328 15.83 17.81 -7.85
C GLN A 328 17.09 16.96 -7.63
N ALA A 329 17.54 16.84 -6.39
CA ALA A 329 18.70 16.00 -6.06
C ALA A 329 18.40 14.51 -6.34
N MET A 330 17.18 14.04 -6.03
CA MET A 330 16.78 12.68 -6.38
C MET A 330 16.82 12.44 -7.90
N LEU A 331 16.34 13.38 -8.71
CA LEU A 331 16.34 13.26 -10.18
C LEU A 331 17.76 13.32 -10.76
N ASP A 332 18.52 14.34 -10.40
CA ASP A 332 19.79 14.69 -11.05
C ASP A 332 20.98 13.89 -10.50
N ASP A 333 21.01 13.62 -9.20
CA ASP A 333 22.16 13.01 -8.56
C ASP A 333 22.03 11.50 -8.41
N VAL A 334 20.80 11.00 -8.18
CA VAL A 334 20.54 9.60 -7.79
C VAL A 334 19.90 8.78 -8.92
N ALA A 335 18.78 9.24 -9.48
CA ALA A 335 18.04 8.48 -10.49
C ALA A 335 18.83 8.26 -11.78
N ARG A 336 19.87 9.07 -12.04
CA ARG A 336 20.81 8.88 -13.17
C ARG A 336 21.65 7.59 -13.09
N PHE A 337 21.76 6.96 -11.92
CA PHE A 337 22.40 5.64 -11.78
C PHE A 337 21.49 4.51 -12.25
N ALA A 338 20.18 4.69 -12.13
CA ALA A 338 19.21 3.64 -12.39
C ALA A 338 18.88 3.54 -13.89
N PRO A 339 19.00 2.35 -14.50
CA PRO A 339 18.45 2.10 -15.83
C PRO A 339 16.95 2.38 -15.91
N GLU A 340 16.44 2.75 -17.07
CA GLU A 340 15.00 3.02 -17.30
C GLU A 340 14.11 1.80 -17.02
N ASP A 341 14.62 0.59 -17.20
CA ASP A 341 13.89 -0.67 -17.08
C ASP A 341 13.91 -1.26 -15.65
N VAL A 342 14.31 -0.48 -14.64
CA VAL A 342 14.20 -0.92 -13.25
C VAL A 342 12.75 -1.13 -12.84
N GLY A 343 12.48 -2.25 -12.17
CA GLY A 343 11.17 -2.54 -11.59
C GLY A 343 11.01 -2.05 -10.15
N LEU A 344 12.12 -1.80 -9.46
CA LEU A 344 12.14 -1.17 -8.15
C LEU A 344 13.32 -0.21 -8.08
N PHE A 345 13.05 1.01 -7.65
CA PHE A 345 14.06 1.99 -7.25
C PHE A 345 13.68 2.49 -5.85
N LEU A 346 14.61 2.42 -4.92
CA LEU A 346 14.50 2.88 -3.55
C LEU A 346 15.61 3.89 -3.32
N TYR A 347 15.27 5.06 -2.80
CA TYR A 347 16.22 6.05 -2.35
C TYR A 347 15.86 6.48 -0.93
N GLY A 348 16.85 6.67 -0.07
CA GLY A 348 16.64 7.17 1.28
C GLY A 348 17.81 8.00 1.78
N GLU A 349 17.49 9.07 2.50
CA GLU A 349 18.41 9.80 3.37
C GLU A 349 18.16 9.36 4.81
N ALA A 350 19.11 8.63 5.36
CA ALA A 350 18.95 7.96 6.65
C ALA A 350 20.32 7.68 7.31
N ASP A 351 20.39 7.88 8.62
CA ASP A 351 21.58 7.69 9.46
C ASP A 351 22.06 6.26 9.29
N LEU A 352 23.17 6.06 8.57
CA LEU A 352 23.59 4.72 8.19
C LEU A 352 23.92 3.88 9.44
N GLU A 353 24.50 4.53 10.46
CA GLU A 353 24.77 3.92 11.77
C GLU A 353 23.49 3.33 12.39
N SER A 354 22.43 4.14 12.50
CA SER A 354 21.15 3.73 13.06
C SER A 354 20.46 2.68 12.21
N LEU A 355 20.44 2.83 10.89
CA LEU A 355 19.80 1.87 10.01
C LEU A 355 20.46 0.50 10.09
N LEU A 356 21.78 0.43 9.92
CA LEU A 356 22.53 -0.81 9.98
C LEU A 356 22.48 -1.42 11.39
N GLY A 357 22.64 -0.60 12.43
CA GLY A 357 22.52 -1.05 13.81
C GLY A 357 21.13 -1.62 14.12
N THR A 358 20.06 -1.00 13.61
CA THR A 358 18.69 -1.48 13.79
C THR A 358 18.44 -2.77 13.01
N TYR A 359 18.93 -2.86 11.77
CA TYR A 359 18.80 -4.08 10.98
C TYR A 359 19.57 -5.26 11.61
N LEU A 360 20.83 -5.04 12.00
CA LEU A 360 21.69 -6.08 12.61
C LEU A 360 21.27 -6.46 14.04
N SER A 361 20.48 -5.62 14.71
CA SER A 361 19.81 -6.02 15.95
C SER A 361 18.50 -6.77 15.70
N SER A 362 17.95 -6.72 14.50
CA SER A 362 16.71 -7.40 14.10
C SER A 362 16.95 -8.80 13.54
N ILE A 363 18.17 -9.12 13.11
CA ILE A 363 18.54 -10.49 12.70
C ILE A 363 18.65 -11.44 13.90
N GLU A 364 18.62 -12.74 13.62
CA GLU A 364 18.77 -13.78 14.64
C GLU A 364 20.08 -13.62 15.44
N ARG A 365 20.00 -13.79 16.76
CA ARG A 365 21.16 -13.68 17.65
C ARG A 365 22.30 -14.63 17.26
N ALA A 366 21.99 -15.83 16.74
CA ALA A 366 22.99 -16.77 16.26
C ALA A 366 23.72 -16.24 15.01
N ALA A 367 22.99 -15.68 14.04
CA ALA A 367 23.57 -15.06 12.86
C ALA A 367 24.47 -13.87 13.22
N ARG A 368 24.01 -13.00 14.14
CA ARG A 368 24.83 -11.89 14.67
C ARG A 368 26.10 -12.41 15.36
N SER A 369 25.98 -13.42 16.21
CA SER A 369 27.13 -14.01 16.89
C SER A 369 28.14 -14.58 15.89
N ASN A 370 27.68 -15.28 14.85
CA ASN A 370 28.56 -15.83 13.81
C ASN A 370 29.28 -14.71 13.05
N LEU A 371 28.60 -13.60 12.72
CA LEU A 371 29.23 -12.43 12.12
C LEU A 371 30.35 -11.87 13.01
N GLU A 372 30.09 -11.73 14.31
CA GLU A 372 31.06 -11.22 15.28
C GLU A 372 32.28 -12.15 15.45
N THR A 373 32.07 -13.46 15.59
CA THR A 373 33.14 -14.42 15.87
C THR A 373 33.93 -14.86 14.65
N GLU A 374 33.27 -15.03 13.51
CA GLU A 374 33.91 -15.59 12.30
C GLU A 374 34.48 -14.53 11.36
N ILE A 375 33.95 -13.30 11.41
CA ILE A 375 34.31 -12.22 10.48
C ILE A 375 34.86 -10.99 11.21
N LEU A 376 34.07 -10.34 12.08
CA LEU A 376 34.43 -9.02 12.61
C LEU A 376 35.70 -9.04 13.47
N ARG A 377 35.78 -9.94 14.44
CA ARG A 377 36.97 -10.10 15.28
C ARG A 377 38.21 -10.56 14.51
N PRO A 378 38.18 -11.68 13.75
CA PRO A 378 39.39 -12.22 13.14
C PRO A 378 39.88 -11.45 11.91
N VAL A 379 38.99 -10.81 11.14
CA VAL A 379 39.36 -10.10 9.91
C VAL A 379 39.52 -8.60 10.15
N PHE A 380 38.54 -7.99 10.81
CA PHE A 380 38.49 -6.53 10.93
C PHE A 380 39.08 -6.01 12.24
N GLY A 381 39.12 -6.84 13.29
CA GLY A 381 39.63 -6.48 14.62
C GLY A 381 38.62 -5.78 15.51
N PHE A 382 37.32 -5.86 15.18
CA PHE A 382 36.24 -5.25 15.98
C PHE A 382 35.70 -6.23 17.01
N ASP A 383 35.47 -5.76 18.23
CA ASP A 383 34.99 -6.58 19.34
C ASP A 383 33.51 -7.01 19.20
N GLY A 384 32.73 -6.28 18.41
CA GLY A 384 31.32 -6.56 18.13
C GLY A 384 30.78 -5.75 16.96
N VAL A 385 29.51 -5.99 16.61
CA VAL A 385 28.83 -5.32 15.49
C VAL A 385 28.78 -3.81 15.65
N ASP A 386 28.50 -3.30 16.85
CA ASP A 386 28.24 -1.87 17.04
C ASP A 386 29.47 -1.01 16.67
N ALA A 387 30.68 -1.44 17.07
CA ALA A 387 31.93 -0.77 16.72
C ALA A 387 32.25 -0.85 15.21
N TRP A 388 31.83 -1.92 14.54
CA TRP A 388 31.98 -2.03 13.09
C TRP A 388 31.00 -1.11 12.34
N VAL A 389 29.75 -1.03 12.81
CA VAL A 389 28.74 -0.12 12.26
C VAL A 389 29.16 1.33 12.42
N GLU A 390 29.69 1.72 13.58
CA GLU A 390 30.24 3.05 13.82
C GLU A 390 31.39 3.38 12.84
N ASP A 391 32.32 2.44 12.60
CA ASP A 391 33.39 2.67 11.62
C ASP A 391 32.87 2.77 10.18
N LEU A 392 31.89 1.94 9.79
CA LEU A 392 31.24 2.04 8.48
C LEU A 392 30.52 3.38 8.28
N ALA A 393 29.88 3.91 9.32
CA ALA A 393 29.22 5.22 9.26
C ALA A 393 30.21 6.38 9.05
N THR A 394 31.51 6.19 9.32
CA THR A 394 32.54 7.19 8.97
C THR A 394 33.06 7.09 7.53
N ILE A 395 32.62 6.07 6.79
CA ILE A 395 33.04 5.82 5.41
C ILE A 395 32.02 6.34 4.42
N PHE A 396 30.74 6.27 4.77
CA PHE A 396 29.65 6.58 3.87
C PHE A 396 28.82 7.76 4.40
N ASP A 397 28.28 8.53 3.47
CA ASP A 397 27.30 9.59 3.73
C ASP A 397 25.94 8.97 4.12
N ASP A 398 25.05 9.76 4.71
CA ASP A 398 23.73 9.35 5.21
C ASP A 398 22.69 9.21 4.09
N ARG A 399 23.10 8.61 2.97
CA ARG A 399 22.21 8.35 1.83
C ARG A 399 22.59 7.07 1.09
N PHE A 400 21.56 6.40 0.58
CA PHE A 400 21.72 5.17 -0.18
C PHE A 400 20.65 5.07 -1.27
N ALA A 401 20.99 4.37 -2.36
CA ALA A 401 20.03 4.04 -3.39
C ALA A 401 20.10 2.56 -3.73
N PHE A 402 18.95 1.91 -3.90
CA PHE A 402 18.83 0.51 -4.23
C PHE A 402 17.96 0.35 -5.47
N PHE A 403 18.42 -0.40 -6.45
CA PHE A 403 17.67 -0.67 -7.68
C PHE A 403 17.58 -2.17 -7.91
N MET A 404 16.46 -2.63 -8.47
CA MET A 404 16.25 -4.02 -8.84
C MET A 404 15.53 -4.11 -10.19
N ARG A 405 16.03 -5.00 -11.05
CA ARG A 405 15.45 -5.33 -12.35
C ARG A 405 15.50 -6.84 -12.62
N GLU A 406 14.80 -7.27 -13.66
CA GLU A 406 14.88 -8.64 -14.13
C GLU A 406 16.33 -9.02 -14.48
N ASN A 407 16.74 -10.24 -14.10
CA ASN A 407 18.06 -10.77 -14.44
C ASN A 407 18.01 -11.48 -15.80
N ASP A 408 18.01 -10.70 -16.88
CA ASP A 408 17.92 -11.17 -18.26
C ASP A 408 19.27 -11.27 -18.98
N TYR A 409 20.37 -11.18 -18.22
CA TYR A 409 21.71 -11.27 -18.77
C TYR A 409 22.06 -12.69 -19.21
N ALA A 410 22.57 -12.84 -20.43
CA ALA A 410 23.02 -14.13 -20.95
C ALA A 410 24.19 -14.70 -20.12
N THR A 411 24.07 -15.97 -19.73
CA THR A 411 25.17 -16.72 -19.09
C THR A 411 26.26 -17.02 -20.11
N LEU A 412 27.51 -16.73 -19.76
CA LEU A 412 28.68 -17.06 -20.57
C LEU A 412 29.46 -18.23 -19.96
N GLU A 413 30.21 -18.96 -20.79
CA GLU A 413 31.09 -20.05 -20.33
C GLU A 413 32.18 -19.56 -19.36
N SER A 414 32.52 -18.27 -19.41
CA SER A 414 33.46 -17.62 -18.50
C SER A 414 32.87 -17.21 -17.15
N ASP A 415 31.56 -17.33 -16.96
CA ASP A 415 30.90 -16.91 -15.72
C ASP A 415 31.23 -17.87 -14.57
N PRO A 416 31.26 -17.39 -13.30
CA PRO A 416 31.48 -18.25 -12.15
C PRO A 416 30.43 -19.35 -12.03
N PRO A 417 30.77 -20.45 -11.32
CA PRO A 417 29.78 -21.44 -10.94
C PRO A 417 28.62 -20.78 -10.17
N SER A 418 27.40 -20.94 -10.67
CA SER A 418 26.18 -20.54 -9.99
C SER A 418 25.27 -21.74 -9.74
N ASP A 419 24.36 -21.60 -8.79
CA ASP A 419 23.33 -22.61 -8.51
C ASP A 419 22.18 -22.59 -9.54
N GLY A 420 22.17 -21.59 -10.44
CA GLY A 420 21.17 -21.42 -11.49
C GLY A 420 19.78 -21.05 -10.99
N LEU A 421 19.61 -20.73 -9.70
CA LEU A 421 18.32 -20.37 -9.15
C LEU A 421 17.82 -19.04 -9.75
N PRO A 422 16.52 -18.91 -10.06
CA PRO A 422 15.97 -17.62 -10.47
C PRO A 422 16.26 -16.55 -9.41
N THR A 423 16.76 -15.40 -9.85
CA THR A 423 17.08 -14.27 -8.96
C THR A 423 16.93 -12.95 -9.71
N MET A 424 16.81 -11.85 -8.97
CA MET A 424 16.76 -10.50 -9.53
C MET A 424 18.16 -9.93 -9.65
N ALA A 425 18.40 -9.08 -10.65
CA ALA A 425 19.60 -8.27 -10.69
C ALA A 425 19.36 -7.03 -9.82
N TRP A 426 20.19 -6.84 -8.79
CA TRP A 426 20.07 -5.70 -7.88
C TRP A 426 21.38 -4.93 -7.79
N THR A 427 21.28 -3.67 -7.39
CA THR A 427 22.41 -2.78 -7.16
C THR A 427 22.13 -1.88 -5.96
N LEU A 428 23.15 -1.66 -5.13
CA LEU A 428 23.20 -0.71 -4.03
C LEU A 428 24.26 0.35 -4.35
N VAL A 429 23.89 1.61 -4.25
CA VAL A 429 24.77 2.77 -4.36
C VAL A 429 24.88 3.42 -2.98
N LEU A 430 26.11 3.63 -2.53
CA LEU A 430 26.46 4.31 -1.28
C LEU A 430 27.40 5.47 -1.63
N TRP A 431 27.20 6.64 -1.04
CA TRP A 431 28.10 7.78 -1.23
C TRP A 431 29.25 7.70 -0.25
N VAL A 432 30.46 7.99 -0.71
CA VAL A 432 31.71 7.75 0.04
C VAL A 432 32.26 9.07 0.57
N GLU A 433 32.49 9.14 1.87
CA GLU A 433 33.21 10.24 2.53
C GLU A 433 34.70 9.91 2.73
N ASN A 434 35.04 8.63 2.90
CA ASN A 434 36.40 8.20 3.18
C ASN A 434 36.83 7.01 2.31
N LEU A 435 37.37 7.32 1.13
CA LEU A 435 37.85 6.32 0.17
C LEU A 435 39.00 5.47 0.71
N GLU A 436 39.93 6.06 1.48
CA GLU A 436 41.08 5.33 2.04
C GLU A 436 40.63 4.20 2.98
N LYS A 437 39.65 4.48 3.85
CA LYS A 437 39.06 3.47 4.73
C LYS A 437 38.30 2.40 3.94
N LEU A 438 37.56 2.78 2.90
CA LEU A 438 36.87 1.84 2.02
C LEU A 438 37.87 0.88 1.34
N GLU A 439 38.97 1.41 0.81
CA GLU A 439 40.04 0.62 0.21
C GLU A 439 40.72 -0.30 1.23
N ALA A 440 40.90 0.15 2.48
CA ALA A 440 41.43 -0.68 3.56
C ALA A 440 40.50 -1.86 3.90
N ILE A 441 39.18 -1.64 3.94
CA ILE A 441 38.19 -2.71 4.12
C ILE A 441 38.28 -3.71 2.97
N ARG A 442 38.32 -3.22 1.73
CA ARG A 442 38.44 -4.05 0.53
C ARG A 442 39.72 -4.89 0.56
N GLY A 443 40.85 -4.29 0.96
CA GLY A 443 42.12 -4.97 1.16
C GLY A 443 42.02 -6.11 2.18
N LYS A 444 41.31 -5.89 3.31
CA LYS A 444 41.07 -6.94 4.32
C LYS A 444 40.21 -8.08 3.78
N ILE A 445 39.17 -7.79 2.98
CA ILE A 445 38.34 -8.82 2.32
C ILE A 445 39.19 -9.64 1.35
N ASN A 446 39.94 -8.98 0.47
CA ASN A 446 40.80 -9.62 -0.52
C ASN A 446 41.90 -10.48 0.10
N GLY A 447 42.43 -10.07 1.26
CA GLY A 447 43.40 -10.85 2.03
C GLY A 447 42.80 -12.05 2.77
N ASN A 448 41.47 -12.11 2.94
CA ASN A 448 40.78 -13.13 3.75
C ASN A 448 39.67 -13.88 2.98
N GLN A 449 39.78 -13.98 1.65
CA GLN A 449 38.77 -14.57 0.74
C GLN A 449 38.11 -15.86 1.25
N ALA A 450 38.92 -16.81 1.75
CA ALA A 450 38.43 -18.09 2.24
C ALA A 450 37.42 -17.98 3.39
N ARG A 451 37.56 -16.99 4.28
CA ARG A 451 36.63 -16.76 5.39
C ARG A 451 35.28 -16.21 4.93
N PHE A 452 35.28 -15.43 3.86
CA PHE A 452 34.05 -14.92 3.23
C PHE A 452 33.41 -15.92 2.26
N GLY A 453 33.99 -17.11 2.11
CA GLY A 453 33.49 -18.10 1.15
C GLY A 453 33.72 -17.71 -0.32
N ILE A 454 34.61 -16.76 -0.58
CA ILE A 454 34.98 -16.30 -1.92
C ILE A 454 35.89 -17.36 -2.55
N ARG A 455 35.52 -17.87 -3.73
CA ARG A 455 36.18 -19.01 -4.40
C ARG A 455 36.19 -18.79 -5.91
N GLY A 456 37.34 -19.03 -6.54
CA GLY A 456 37.45 -19.07 -8.00
C GLY A 456 36.88 -20.36 -8.60
N ALA A 457 36.87 -20.45 -9.93
CA ALA A 457 36.33 -21.59 -10.69
C ALA A 457 37.05 -22.92 -10.38
N GLU A 458 38.34 -22.88 -10.03
CA GLU A 458 39.13 -24.03 -9.64
C GLU A 458 39.43 -24.04 -8.12
N SER A 459 39.54 -25.22 -7.52
CA SER A 459 39.89 -25.36 -6.10
C SER A 459 41.25 -24.70 -5.80
N GLY A 460 41.26 -23.69 -4.95
CA GLY A 460 42.46 -22.93 -4.59
C GLY A 460 42.79 -21.73 -5.50
N SER A 461 42.02 -21.52 -6.57
CA SER A 461 42.14 -20.30 -7.40
C SER A 461 41.55 -19.07 -6.70
N ALA A 462 42.06 -17.89 -7.03
CA ALA A 462 41.54 -16.62 -6.51
C ALA A 462 40.09 -16.44 -6.95
N GLY A 463 39.22 -16.08 -6.01
CA GLY A 463 37.81 -15.76 -6.29
C GLY A 463 37.55 -14.26 -6.43
N VAL A 464 38.62 -13.45 -6.42
CA VAL A 464 38.56 -12.01 -6.62
C VAL A 464 39.24 -11.66 -7.95
N PHE A 465 38.50 -10.98 -8.83
CA PHE A 465 39.01 -10.46 -10.10
C PHE A 465 38.91 -8.95 -10.11
N VAL A 466 39.86 -8.29 -10.76
CA VAL A 466 39.86 -6.84 -10.94
C VAL A 466 39.84 -6.56 -12.43
N ASN A 467 38.77 -5.92 -12.89
CA ASN A 467 38.58 -5.53 -14.28
C ASN A 467 38.53 -4.02 -14.37
N GLU A 468 39.29 -3.44 -15.30
CA GLU A 468 39.19 -2.02 -15.64
C GLU A 468 38.11 -1.85 -16.70
N VAL A 469 37.16 -0.93 -16.48
CA VAL A 469 36.12 -0.58 -17.46
C VAL A 469 36.43 0.76 -18.12
N ASP A 470 35.87 0.95 -19.33
CA ASP A 470 35.88 2.23 -20.02
C ASP A 470 35.32 3.33 -19.10
N GLY A 471 36.17 4.31 -18.78
CA GLY A 471 35.89 5.34 -17.76
C GLY A 471 36.86 5.34 -16.57
N GLY A 472 37.78 4.36 -16.47
CA GLY A 472 38.87 4.36 -15.49
C GLY A 472 38.52 3.79 -14.11
N ASN A 473 37.32 3.22 -13.97
CA ASN A 473 36.89 2.56 -12.74
C ASN A 473 37.40 1.12 -12.69
N SER A 474 37.87 0.70 -11.51
CA SER A 474 38.21 -0.69 -11.23
C SER A 474 36.99 -1.42 -10.65
N ILE A 475 36.49 -2.41 -11.38
CA ILE A 475 35.48 -3.35 -10.88
C ILE A 475 36.18 -4.49 -10.15
N PHE A 476 35.78 -4.71 -8.90
CA PHE A 476 36.14 -5.87 -8.12
C PHE A 476 35.01 -6.89 -8.17
N GLU A 477 35.30 -8.08 -8.65
CA GLU A 477 34.37 -9.19 -8.76
C GLU A 477 34.69 -10.23 -7.70
N TYR A 478 33.70 -10.65 -6.93
CA TYR A 478 33.79 -11.62 -5.85
C TYR A 478 32.87 -12.80 -6.15
N TRP A 479 33.47 -13.95 -6.44
CA TRP A 479 32.71 -15.16 -6.74
C TRP A 479 32.45 -15.94 -5.46
N ALA A 480 31.18 -16.14 -5.12
CA ALA A 480 30.75 -16.76 -3.89
C ALA A 480 29.52 -17.66 -4.16
N PRO A 481 29.65 -18.99 -4.04
CA PRO A 481 28.53 -19.93 -4.25
C PRO A 481 27.34 -19.73 -3.30
N LEU A 482 27.53 -18.96 -2.23
CA LEU A 482 26.48 -18.63 -1.26
C LEU A 482 25.53 -17.53 -1.76
N VAL A 483 25.86 -16.85 -2.87
CA VAL A 483 25.01 -15.83 -3.49
C VAL A 483 24.01 -16.53 -4.42
N PRO A 484 22.71 -16.54 -4.11
CA PRO A 484 21.73 -17.29 -4.90
C PRO A 484 21.60 -16.76 -6.33
N GLY A 485 21.50 -17.68 -7.28
CA GLY A 485 21.26 -17.46 -8.70
C GLY A 485 22.48 -17.00 -9.50
N THR A 486 23.20 -15.98 -9.03
CA THR A 486 24.37 -15.44 -9.75
C THR A 486 25.70 -15.98 -9.24
N GLY A 487 25.79 -16.42 -7.98
CA GLY A 487 27.07 -16.82 -7.38
C GLY A 487 28.10 -15.69 -7.31
N HIS A 488 27.67 -14.43 -7.44
CA HIS A 488 28.55 -13.31 -7.78
C HIS A 488 28.14 -12.01 -7.07
N ILE A 489 29.11 -11.30 -6.52
CA ILE A 489 29.01 -9.88 -6.16
C ILE A 489 30.06 -9.11 -6.96
N ALA A 490 29.70 -7.98 -7.55
CA ALA A 490 30.62 -7.04 -8.17
C ALA A 490 30.53 -5.69 -7.46
N SER A 491 31.66 -5.00 -7.29
CA SER A 491 31.68 -3.65 -6.75
C SER A 491 32.61 -2.73 -7.53
N ALA A 492 32.15 -1.50 -7.81
CA ALA A 492 32.98 -0.42 -8.32
C ALA A 492 32.97 0.72 -7.30
N SER A 493 34.10 1.39 -7.13
CA SER A 493 34.17 2.60 -6.31
C SER A 493 34.88 3.71 -7.08
N ASP A 494 34.37 4.92 -6.97
CA ASP A 494 35.01 6.16 -7.37
C ASP A 494 35.25 7.02 -6.10
N GLN A 495 35.74 8.25 -6.26
CA GLN A 495 35.96 9.19 -5.16
C GLN A 495 34.67 9.49 -4.38
N ASP A 496 33.53 9.52 -5.08
CA ASP A 496 32.26 9.99 -4.51
C ASP A 496 31.30 8.87 -4.10
N PHE A 497 31.49 7.64 -4.62
CA PHE A 497 30.51 6.57 -4.42
C PHE A 497 31.10 5.15 -4.51
N LEU A 498 30.40 4.21 -3.89
CA LEU A 498 30.56 2.77 -3.99
C LEU A 498 29.27 2.19 -4.57
N ILE A 499 29.40 1.39 -5.63
CA ILE A 499 28.31 0.63 -6.22
C ILE A 499 28.58 -0.85 -5.98
N VAL A 500 27.60 -1.58 -5.45
CA VAL A 500 27.65 -3.02 -5.21
C VAL A 500 26.47 -3.67 -5.93
N SER A 501 26.71 -4.72 -6.70
CA SER A 501 25.67 -5.47 -7.41
C SER A 501 25.90 -6.97 -7.27
N ASN A 502 24.83 -7.78 -7.36
CA ASN A 502 24.98 -9.23 -7.51
C ASN A 502 25.29 -9.69 -8.94
N ASN A 503 25.52 -8.76 -9.88
CA ASN A 503 25.85 -9.11 -11.25
C ASN A 503 26.77 -8.04 -11.87
N PHE A 504 27.94 -8.44 -12.38
CA PHE A 504 28.87 -7.48 -13.00
C PHE A 504 28.29 -6.76 -14.22
N ARG A 505 27.39 -7.41 -14.96
CA ARG A 505 26.72 -6.82 -16.11
C ARG A 505 25.76 -5.72 -15.67
N MET A 506 25.03 -5.95 -14.58
CA MET A 506 24.21 -4.91 -13.95
C MET A 506 25.07 -3.73 -13.48
N LEU A 507 26.20 -4.00 -12.81
CA LEU A 507 27.14 -2.96 -12.42
C LEU A 507 27.64 -2.15 -13.64
N GLY A 508 28.02 -2.84 -14.72
CA GLY A 508 28.43 -2.22 -15.97
C GLY A 508 27.33 -1.37 -16.61
N GLN A 509 26.08 -1.84 -16.60
CA GLN A 509 24.93 -1.08 -17.10
C GLN A 509 24.71 0.19 -16.27
N VAL A 510 24.77 0.08 -14.93
CA VAL A 510 24.62 1.22 -14.01
C VAL A 510 25.70 2.26 -14.25
N LEU A 511 26.97 1.84 -14.36
CA LEU A 511 28.08 2.74 -14.68
C LEU A 511 27.89 3.40 -16.05
N ALA A 512 27.47 2.64 -17.07
CA ALA A 512 27.22 3.19 -18.40
C ALA A 512 26.06 4.19 -18.41
N THR A 513 25.00 3.89 -17.65
CA THR A 513 23.84 4.78 -17.45
C THR A 513 24.28 6.08 -16.80
N TYR A 514 25.06 6.00 -15.72
CA TYR A 514 25.61 7.15 -15.00
C TYR A 514 26.50 8.03 -15.90
N TYR A 515 27.50 7.45 -16.57
CA TYR A 515 28.42 8.19 -17.43
C TYR A 515 27.82 8.58 -18.79
N GLY A 516 26.65 8.04 -19.16
CA GLY A 516 26.01 8.30 -20.46
C GLY A 516 26.73 7.64 -21.64
N THR A 517 27.43 6.53 -21.37
CA THR A 517 28.16 5.74 -22.35
C THR A 517 27.30 4.60 -22.91
N GLN A 518 27.78 3.94 -23.96
CA GLN A 518 27.09 2.80 -24.57
C GLN A 518 27.29 1.55 -23.71
N TYR A 519 26.28 0.67 -23.67
CA TYR A 519 26.34 -0.61 -22.95
C TYR A 519 25.92 -1.77 -23.86
N GLY A 520 26.61 -2.91 -23.75
CA GLY A 520 26.30 -4.12 -24.53
C GLY A 520 26.81 -4.12 -25.99
N GLN A 521 26.60 -5.26 -26.68
CA GLN A 521 27.10 -5.48 -28.05
C GLN A 521 26.35 -4.66 -29.13
N SER A 522 25.14 -4.17 -28.83
CA SER A 522 24.34 -3.36 -29.75
C SER A 522 24.77 -1.89 -29.81
N GLY A 523 25.59 -1.41 -28.86
CA GLY A 523 26.01 -0.01 -28.81
C GLY A 523 24.88 0.98 -28.50
N GLU A 524 23.74 0.51 -28.01
CA GLU A 524 22.64 1.38 -27.60
C GLU A 524 22.93 2.02 -26.24
N ARG A 525 22.52 3.28 -26.07
CA ARG A 525 22.58 3.94 -24.76
C ARG A 525 21.49 3.33 -23.89
N SER A 526 21.85 2.84 -22.70
CA SER A 526 20.87 2.46 -21.69
C SER A 526 20.05 3.72 -21.32
N GLY A 527 18.73 3.64 -21.44
CA GLY A 527 17.85 4.70 -20.96
C GLY A 527 18.06 4.93 -19.47
N ARG A 528 17.85 6.17 -19.01
CA ARG A 528 17.99 6.54 -17.59
C ARG A 528 16.61 6.67 -16.96
N LEU A 529 16.46 6.20 -15.72
CA LEU A 529 15.24 6.46 -14.96
C LEU A 529 15.01 7.97 -14.78
N SER A 530 16.09 8.75 -14.59
CA SER A 530 16.02 10.22 -14.49
C SER A 530 15.36 10.87 -15.70
N ASP A 531 15.43 10.26 -16.89
CA ASP A 531 14.89 10.77 -18.15
C ASP A 531 13.53 10.12 -18.50
N PHE A 532 13.08 9.17 -17.68
CA PHE A 532 11.85 8.43 -17.91
C PHE A 532 10.62 9.28 -17.57
N GLY A 533 9.87 9.69 -18.59
CA GLY A 533 8.74 10.60 -18.45
C GLY A 533 7.72 10.24 -17.35
N PRO A 534 7.27 8.98 -17.21
CA PRO A 534 6.39 8.58 -16.12
C PRO A 534 6.98 8.75 -14.72
N PHE A 535 8.29 8.47 -14.56
CA PHE A 535 8.97 8.69 -13.28
C PHE A 535 9.09 10.18 -12.97
N GLN A 536 9.58 10.99 -13.91
CA GLN A 536 9.66 12.45 -13.76
C GLN A 536 8.29 13.06 -13.44
N GLY A 537 7.24 12.64 -14.15
CA GLY A 537 5.89 13.15 -13.94
C GLY A 537 5.35 12.85 -12.54
N LEU A 538 5.63 11.67 -12.00
CA LEU A 538 5.21 11.30 -10.65
C LEU A 538 6.06 11.98 -9.57
N VAL A 539 7.36 12.11 -9.78
CA VAL A 539 8.27 12.81 -8.87
C VAL A 539 7.93 14.31 -8.79
N ASN A 540 7.63 14.95 -9.93
CA ASN A 540 7.22 16.37 -9.99
C ASN A 540 5.83 16.65 -9.41
N ALA A 541 4.96 15.64 -9.38
CA ALA A 541 3.66 15.75 -8.75
C ALA A 541 3.71 15.40 -7.26
N GLY A 542 4.84 14.88 -6.80
CA GLY A 542 5.08 14.34 -5.47
C GLY A 542 5.41 15.38 -4.40
N LEU A 543 5.99 14.90 -3.30
CA LEU A 543 6.50 15.74 -2.23
C LEU A 543 7.72 16.55 -2.73
N PRO A 544 7.85 17.84 -2.33
CA PRO A 544 9.00 18.68 -2.69
C PRO A 544 10.32 18.14 -2.11
N SER A 545 10.23 17.42 -0.99
CA SER A 545 11.33 16.70 -0.39
C SER A 545 10.85 15.41 0.27
N ALA A 546 11.68 14.38 0.29
CA ALA A 546 11.35 13.09 0.89
C ALA A 546 12.53 12.50 1.65
N THR A 547 12.25 11.86 2.78
CA THR A 547 13.23 11.06 3.53
C THR A 547 13.44 9.71 2.83
N VAL A 548 12.36 9.11 2.30
CA VAL A 548 12.39 7.86 1.53
C VAL A 548 11.50 7.98 0.31
N ALA A 549 12.00 7.52 -0.84
CA ALA A 549 11.24 7.42 -2.08
C ALA A 549 11.35 6.02 -2.69
N VAL A 550 10.22 5.46 -3.08
CA VAL A 550 10.11 4.12 -3.68
C VAL A 550 9.35 4.22 -4.99
N TRP A 551 10.06 3.98 -6.09
CA TRP A 551 9.49 3.78 -7.41
C TRP A 551 9.31 2.29 -7.68
N ILE A 552 8.14 1.93 -8.22
CA ILE A 552 7.83 0.57 -8.66
C ILE A 552 7.32 0.54 -10.10
N ASN A 553 7.81 -0.42 -10.86
CA ASN A 553 7.29 -0.83 -12.15
C ASN A 553 7.14 -2.36 -12.12
N PRO A 554 6.03 -2.89 -11.57
CA PRO A 554 5.83 -4.32 -11.40
C PRO A 554 5.96 -5.12 -12.70
N ARG A 555 5.53 -4.53 -13.83
CA ARG A 555 5.55 -5.18 -15.14
C ARG A 555 6.98 -5.42 -15.65
N ALA A 556 7.96 -4.63 -15.21
CA ALA A 556 9.37 -4.81 -15.58
C ALA A 556 10.09 -5.92 -14.80
N ILE A 557 9.50 -6.40 -13.69
CA ILE A 557 10.11 -7.45 -12.85
C ILE A 557 9.22 -8.68 -12.67
N GLY A 558 8.02 -8.66 -13.23
CA GLY A 558 7.00 -9.67 -13.02
C GLY A 558 7.41 -11.07 -13.50
N ALA A 559 8.18 -11.19 -14.58
CA ALA A 559 8.67 -12.48 -15.06
C ALA A 559 9.70 -13.09 -14.08
N GLY A 560 10.67 -12.28 -13.64
CA GLY A 560 11.65 -12.68 -12.63
C GLY A 560 11.02 -13.08 -11.29
N LEU A 561 10.05 -12.30 -10.80
CA LEU A 561 9.31 -12.62 -9.57
C LEU A 561 8.52 -13.93 -9.69
N ARG A 562 7.85 -14.18 -10.83
CA ARG A 562 7.15 -15.47 -11.06
C ARG A 562 8.12 -16.65 -11.05
N ALA A 563 9.30 -16.50 -11.65
CA ALA A 563 10.30 -17.55 -11.65
C ALA A 563 10.80 -17.86 -10.22
N ILE A 564 11.05 -16.82 -9.41
CA ILE A 564 11.43 -16.95 -8.00
C ILE A 564 10.33 -17.66 -7.20
N GLU A 565 9.08 -17.23 -7.33
CA GLU A 565 7.96 -17.81 -6.58
C GLU A 565 7.68 -19.26 -7.00
N ARG A 566 7.86 -19.60 -8.28
CA ARG A 566 7.80 -20.98 -8.75
C ARG A 566 8.91 -21.85 -8.15
N GLN A 567 10.13 -21.33 -8.08
CA GLN A 567 11.24 -22.03 -7.42
C GLN A 567 10.95 -22.26 -5.94
N LYS A 568 10.47 -21.24 -5.22
CA LYS A 568 10.05 -21.38 -3.82
C LYS A 568 8.92 -22.41 -3.66
N ALA A 569 7.97 -22.46 -4.59
CA ALA A 569 6.92 -23.46 -4.59
C ALA A 569 7.49 -24.88 -4.81
N GLU A 570 8.51 -25.03 -5.66
CA GLU A 570 9.22 -26.30 -5.88
C GLU A 570 10.01 -26.76 -4.65
N ASP A 571 10.69 -25.84 -3.96
CA ASP A 571 11.46 -26.12 -2.74
C ASP A 571 10.54 -26.49 -1.56
N ASN A 572 9.40 -25.80 -1.45
CA ASN A 572 8.41 -26.05 -0.40
C ASN A 572 7.45 -27.20 -0.72
N ALA A 573 7.47 -27.74 -1.95
CA ALA A 573 6.52 -28.75 -2.40
C ALA A 573 6.47 -29.97 -1.46
N PHE A 574 7.60 -30.31 -0.82
CA PHE A 574 7.73 -31.48 0.05
C PHE A 574 7.82 -31.17 1.54
N ARG A 575 7.64 -29.90 1.94
CA ARG A 575 7.82 -29.47 3.35
C ARG A 575 6.88 -30.19 4.31
N ASP A 576 5.67 -30.52 3.84
CA ASP A 576 4.63 -31.17 4.64
C ASP A 576 4.66 -32.71 4.53
N VAL A 577 5.60 -33.28 3.77
CA VAL A 577 5.68 -34.73 3.54
C VAL A 577 6.48 -35.39 4.67
N ASP A 578 5.81 -36.25 5.45
CA ASP A 578 6.50 -37.17 6.34
C ASP A 578 7.09 -38.32 5.51
N TRP A 579 8.35 -38.15 5.12
CA TRP A 579 9.10 -39.14 4.34
C TRP A 579 9.25 -40.49 5.05
N THR A 580 9.15 -40.53 6.37
CA THR A 580 9.23 -41.80 7.11
C THR A 580 7.97 -42.62 6.87
N LEU A 581 6.79 -42.00 7.02
CA LEU A 581 5.52 -42.66 6.76
C LEU A 581 5.35 -43.00 5.28
N GLU A 582 5.76 -42.09 4.40
CA GLU A 582 5.58 -42.24 2.96
C GLU A 582 6.48 -43.34 2.37
N ARG A 583 7.75 -43.42 2.81
CA ARG A 583 8.65 -44.52 2.43
C ARG A 583 8.10 -45.87 2.87
N GLN A 584 7.56 -45.98 4.08
CA GLN A 584 6.95 -47.23 4.56
C GLN A 584 5.71 -47.63 3.73
N ARG A 585 4.90 -46.66 3.30
CA ARG A 585 3.75 -46.89 2.42
C ARG A 585 4.19 -47.44 1.07
N ILE A 586 5.21 -46.84 0.47
CA ILE A 586 5.77 -47.25 -0.83
C ILE A 586 6.42 -48.62 -0.73
N GLU A 587 7.25 -48.87 0.30
CA GLU A 587 7.90 -50.16 0.53
C GLU A 587 6.89 -51.31 0.67
N LYS A 588 5.80 -51.10 1.43
CA LYS A 588 4.70 -52.07 1.53
C LYS A 588 4.00 -52.31 0.18
N SER A 589 3.88 -51.28 -0.66
CA SER A 589 3.29 -51.40 -2.00
C SER A 589 4.19 -52.21 -2.93
N VAL A 590 5.48 -51.88 -2.98
CA VAL A 590 6.49 -52.57 -3.80
C VAL A 590 6.60 -54.04 -3.39
N LEU A 591 6.65 -54.33 -2.09
CA LEU A 591 6.63 -55.70 -1.56
C LEU A 591 5.40 -56.47 -2.01
N LYS A 592 4.21 -55.90 -1.84
CA LYS A 592 2.95 -56.55 -2.20
C LYS A 592 2.87 -56.86 -3.70
N GLU A 593 3.43 -56.00 -4.55
CA GLU A 593 3.35 -56.14 -6.01
C GLU A 593 4.46 -57.03 -6.59
N ARG A 594 5.70 -56.89 -6.10
CA ARG A 594 6.90 -57.52 -6.69
C ARG A 594 7.37 -58.75 -5.90
N TYR A 595 7.08 -58.83 -4.61
CA TYR A 595 7.54 -59.88 -3.69
C TYR A 595 6.43 -60.34 -2.72
N PRO A 596 5.31 -60.89 -3.23
CA PRO A 596 4.10 -61.15 -2.42
C PRO A 596 4.28 -62.19 -1.31
N GLU A 597 5.35 -62.99 -1.35
CA GLU A 597 5.67 -64.00 -0.33
C GLU A 597 6.48 -63.44 0.84
N GLU A 598 6.99 -62.22 0.71
CA GLU A 598 7.86 -61.58 1.69
C GLU A 598 7.07 -60.69 2.66
N VAL A 599 7.49 -60.64 3.93
CA VAL A 599 6.79 -59.90 5.00
C VAL A 599 7.56 -58.62 5.35
N TRP A 600 6.90 -57.48 5.24
CA TRP A 600 7.46 -56.17 5.61
C TRP A 600 7.96 -56.18 7.07
N GLY A 601 9.21 -55.74 7.27
CA GLY A 601 9.89 -55.74 8.58
C GLY A 601 10.61 -57.04 8.96
N ALA A 602 10.54 -58.09 8.14
CA ALA A 602 11.21 -59.38 8.34
C ALA A 602 12.00 -59.85 7.10
N LEU A 603 12.50 -58.90 6.30
CA LEU A 603 13.22 -59.17 5.05
C LEU A 603 14.64 -59.64 5.30
N THR A 604 15.12 -60.59 4.49
CA THR A 604 16.53 -60.99 4.50
C THR A 604 17.40 -59.91 3.85
N PRO A 605 18.67 -59.73 4.25
CA PRO A 605 19.53 -58.67 3.72
C PRO A 605 19.64 -58.67 2.18
N GLY A 606 19.70 -59.85 1.55
CA GLY A 606 19.79 -59.96 0.09
C GLY A 606 18.49 -59.64 -0.66
N VAL A 607 17.34 -59.70 0.01
CA VAL A 607 16.05 -59.28 -0.53
C VAL A 607 15.87 -57.77 -0.34
N GLN A 608 16.32 -57.21 0.79
CA GLN A 608 16.32 -55.76 1.01
C GLN A 608 17.17 -55.02 -0.06
N GLU A 609 18.36 -55.52 -0.37
CA GLU A 609 19.23 -54.93 -1.41
C GLU A 609 18.58 -54.91 -2.81
N GLN A 610 17.63 -55.81 -3.08
CA GLN A 610 16.89 -55.83 -4.35
C GLN A 610 15.65 -54.92 -4.34
N ILE A 611 15.06 -54.70 -3.15
CA ILE A 611 13.86 -53.88 -2.97
C ILE A 611 14.22 -52.40 -2.90
N ASP A 612 15.32 -52.03 -2.23
CA ASP A 612 15.70 -50.64 -2.01
C ASP A 612 15.76 -49.81 -3.31
N PRO A 613 16.35 -50.29 -4.43
CA PRO A 613 16.35 -49.55 -5.70
C PRO A 613 14.94 -49.36 -6.30
N LEU A 614 14.05 -50.35 -6.12
CA LEU A 614 12.67 -50.29 -6.62
C LEU A 614 11.82 -49.33 -5.77
N VAL A 615 12.06 -49.29 -4.46
CA VAL A 615 11.44 -48.32 -3.56
C VAL A 615 11.91 -46.91 -3.89
N GLU A 616 13.19 -46.71 -4.19
CA GLU A 616 13.70 -45.41 -4.61
C GLU A 616 13.11 -44.96 -5.96
N GLU A 617 12.95 -45.87 -6.93
CA GLU A 617 12.28 -45.57 -8.20
C GLU A 617 10.82 -45.12 -7.98
N GLU A 618 10.07 -45.82 -7.13
CA GLU A 618 8.70 -45.43 -6.79
C GLU A 618 8.62 -44.15 -5.96
N ILE A 619 9.61 -43.87 -5.11
CA ILE A 619 9.76 -42.57 -4.43
C ILE A 619 9.96 -41.46 -5.46
N GLU A 620 10.76 -41.67 -6.51
CA GLU A 620 10.94 -40.69 -7.59
C GLU A 620 9.70 -40.52 -8.48
N VAL A 621 8.93 -41.59 -8.70
CA VAL A 621 7.61 -41.50 -9.35
C VAL A 621 6.65 -40.68 -8.48
N PHE A 622 6.59 -40.98 -7.18
CA PHE A 622 5.79 -40.23 -6.22
C PHE A 622 6.21 -38.76 -6.17
N ARG A 623 7.51 -38.47 -6.07
CA ARG A 623 8.06 -37.10 -6.09
C ARG A 623 7.61 -36.35 -7.32
N ARG A 624 7.73 -36.94 -8.51
CA ARG A 624 7.29 -36.31 -9.76
C ARG A 624 5.78 -36.07 -9.79
N GLN A 625 4.97 -37.04 -9.39
CA GLN A 625 3.51 -36.90 -9.36
C GLN A 625 3.05 -35.87 -8.32
N TYR A 626 3.59 -35.94 -7.10
CA TYR A 626 3.29 -35.03 -6.01
C TYR A 626 3.72 -33.60 -6.35
N ARG A 627 4.91 -33.42 -6.95
CA ARG A 627 5.37 -32.13 -7.46
C ARG A 627 4.45 -31.59 -8.55
N ALA A 628 4.06 -32.42 -9.52
CA ALA A 628 3.16 -32.01 -10.61
C ALA A 628 1.77 -31.56 -10.12
N GLN A 629 1.31 -32.07 -8.97
CA GLN A 629 0.04 -31.68 -8.36
C GLN A 629 0.20 -30.47 -7.41
N ARG A 630 1.25 -30.45 -6.59
CA ARG A 630 1.41 -29.50 -5.48
C ARG A 630 2.01 -28.16 -5.92
N VAL A 631 2.99 -28.17 -6.82
CA VAL A 631 3.68 -26.95 -7.27
C VAL A 631 2.71 -25.97 -7.95
N PRO A 632 1.83 -26.38 -8.88
CA PRO A 632 0.87 -25.45 -9.47
C PRO A 632 -0.07 -24.81 -8.44
N ALA A 633 -0.45 -25.54 -7.39
CA ALA A 633 -1.30 -25.01 -6.33
C ALA A 633 -0.58 -23.96 -5.47
N LEU A 634 0.68 -24.22 -5.10
CA LEU A 634 1.51 -23.31 -4.32
C LEU A 634 1.90 -22.06 -5.13
N ALA A 635 2.37 -22.26 -6.36
CA ALA A 635 2.74 -21.16 -7.26
C ALA A 635 1.52 -20.33 -7.66
N GLY A 636 0.35 -20.96 -7.85
CA GLY A 636 -0.86 -20.28 -8.28
C GLY A 636 -1.30 -19.16 -7.34
N TYR A 637 -1.09 -19.27 -6.02
CA TYR A 637 -1.36 -18.17 -5.08
C TYR A 637 -0.46 -16.96 -5.35
N ALA A 638 0.85 -17.20 -5.46
CA ALA A 638 1.82 -16.15 -5.74
C ALA A 638 1.61 -15.52 -7.13
N GLU A 639 1.27 -16.33 -8.15
CA GLU A 639 0.94 -15.84 -9.49
C GLU A 639 -0.28 -14.90 -9.48
N ARG A 640 -1.34 -15.23 -8.73
CA ARG A 640 -2.52 -14.35 -8.59
C ARG A 640 -2.20 -13.04 -7.85
N MET A 641 -1.33 -13.09 -6.85
CA MET A 641 -0.83 -11.89 -6.17
C MET A 641 -0.02 -11.01 -7.12
N LEU A 642 0.86 -11.60 -7.93
CA LEU A 642 1.64 -10.88 -8.93
C LEU A 642 0.77 -10.29 -10.04
N ASP A 643 -0.25 -11.02 -10.51
CA ASP A 643 -1.25 -10.50 -11.46
C ASP A 643 -1.99 -9.27 -10.89
N SER A 644 -2.26 -9.27 -9.58
CA SER A 644 -2.88 -8.14 -8.88
C SER A 644 -1.96 -6.92 -8.82
N ILE A 645 -0.69 -7.13 -8.47
CA ILE A 645 0.30 -6.04 -8.40
C ILE A 645 0.60 -5.48 -9.80
N GLU A 646 0.57 -6.31 -10.85
CA GLU A 646 0.77 -5.88 -12.24
C GLU A 646 -0.39 -5.05 -12.83
N LEU A 647 -1.54 -4.96 -12.16
CA LEU A 647 -2.54 -3.94 -12.47
C LEU A 647 -1.93 -2.54 -12.38
N ILE A 648 -1.02 -2.35 -11.43
CA ILE A 648 -0.22 -1.14 -11.31
C ILE A 648 0.78 -1.12 -12.46
N LYS A 649 0.65 -0.13 -13.33
CA LYS A 649 1.61 0.14 -14.40
C LYS A 649 2.89 0.74 -13.83
N TYR A 650 2.73 1.77 -13.00
CA TYR A 650 3.81 2.48 -12.32
C TYR A 650 3.34 2.94 -10.95
N GLY A 651 4.24 3.05 -9.99
CA GLY A 651 3.94 3.61 -8.68
C GLY A 651 5.10 4.41 -8.13
N LEU A 652 4.80 5.51 -7.42
CA LEU A 652 5.74 6.24 -6.60
C LEU A 652 5.16 6.38 -5.19
N VAL A 653 5.94 6.03 -4.18
CA VAL A 653 5.64 6.25 -2.78
C VAL A 653 6.75 7.12 -2.19
N GLN A 654 6.40 8.24 -1.60
CA GLN A 654 7.31 9.15 -0.92
C GLN A 654 6.85 9.33 0.53
N LEU A 655 7.83 9.27 1.42
CA LEU A 655 7.62 9.47 2.85
C LEU A 655 8.59 10.54 3.32
N ARG A 656 8.04 11.54 4.00
CA ARG A 656 8.77 12.58 4.70
C ARG A 656 8.51 12.44 6.20
N LEU A 657 9.57 12.31 6.98
CA LEU A 657 9.51 12.09 8.42
C LEU A 657 10.13 13.27 9.15
N GLU A 658 9.35 13.88 10.03
CA GLU A 658 9.81 14.89 10.97
C GLU A 658 9.53 14.43 12.42
N LEU A 659 10.05 15.17 13.40
CA LEU A 659 9.87 14.81 14.82
C LEU A 659 8.41 14.88 15.29
N LYS A 660 7.62 15.79 14.70
CA LYS A 660 6.25 16.07 15.14
C LYS A 660 5.22 15.61 14.14
N ASP A 661 5.62 15.41 12.89
CA ASP A 661 4.75 15.28 11.75
C ASP A 661 5.36 14.34 10.70
N PHE A 662 4.51 13.86 9.81
CA PHE A 662 4.91 13.11 8.63
C PHE A 662 4.02 13.45 7.45
N GLN A 663 4.56 13.28 6.26
CA GLN A 663 3.81 13.35 5.02
C GLN A 663 4.05 12.06 4.24
N LEU A 664 2.97 11.41 3.83
CA LEU A 664 2.98 10.24 2.96
C LEU A 664 2.26 10.59 1.67
N GLU A 665 2.95 10.41 0.55
CA GLU A 665 2.35 10.50 -0.76
C GLU A 665 2.56 9.19 -1.51
N ALA A 666 1.47 8.60 -2.03
CA ALA A 666 1.54 7.40 -2.84
C ALA A 666 0.66 7.55 -4.08
N ARG A 667 1.26 7.45 -5.26
CA ARG A 667 0.57 7.49 -6.55
C ARG A 667 0.83 6.20 -7.30
N LEU A 668 -0.18 5.35 -7.40
CA LEU A 668 -0.16 4.07 -8.13
C LEU A 668 -1.05 4.19 -9.37
N ILE A 669 -0.44 4.21 -10.55
CA ILE A 669 -1.15 4.32 -11.82
C ILE A 669 -1.65 2.94 -12.25
N ALA A 670 -2.96 2.77 -12.33
CA ALA A 670 -3.60 1.52 -12.74
C ALA A 670 -4.61 1.81 -13.87
N PRO A 671 -4.20 1.67 -15.14
CA PRO A 671 -5.13 1.83 -16.25
C PRO A 671 -6.00 0.57 -16.34
N LEU A 672 -7.19 0.63 -15.75
CA LEU A 672 -8.19 -0.45 -15.84
C LEU A 672 -9.04 -0.38 -17.11
N ASP A 673 -8.86 0.69 -17.90
CA ASP A 673 -9.56 0.95 -19.16
C ASP A 673 -8.76 0.46 -20.39
N ASP A 674 -7.50 0.05 -20.20
CA ASP A 674 -6.64 -0.64 -21.18
C ASP A 674 -6.84 -2.17 -21.08
#